data_AF-A0A540MX66-F1
#
_entry.id   AF-A0A540MX66-F1
#
_cell.length_a   1.000
_cell.length_b   1.000
_cell.length_c   1.000
_cell.angle_alpha   90.00
_cell.angle_beta   90.00
_cell.angle_gamma   90.00
#
_symmetry.space_group_name_H-M   'P 1'
#
loop_
_entity.id
_entity.type
_entity.pdbx_description
1 polymer ?
#
loop_
_entity_poly.entity_id
_entity_poly.type
_entity_poly.pdbx_seq_one_letter_code
_entity_poly.pdbx_strand_id
1 'polypeptide(L)'
;MAASSSSDVRWKYDVFINFRGEDTHTGFISHLYRALLQKPINTFIDAEELRKGDRLSELRTGIQESRLSLVVFSQNYALSTCCLKELVEILECSYTKNQIVVPIFYQVDPATVRKLKGTFAKAFVQHDHDSNLYSKSKLVEVESWRSALTTATNISGLGDPRNYKNEAELIEKIVEDVYTKLMQFSSTSSKYDVFINFREEDIDNDFINDLYGALLQKQINTFIDAEKLIREDDRLPELLTAIRESSLSLVVFSRNYALSTCCLKELMEILECRDTKNQIVVPIFYQVDQANVREVKGTFAKAFSQHKHDSNSKMLEVGSWRSALTTATNFSGWDPRNYKDDAELIEEIVEDVFTKLMQFSSTLSKYDVFINFRGEDTRRGFVSHLYKALCQKSINTYIDAKELRRGDPLTKLLIAVQESKISLLVLSENYASSTWSLKELVEIWKSKNTKNQIVLPIFYQVNPSDVRGLERSFAEAFAQHDLDSNAEVEMVRSWRHALRTTPHLPGWVSADFGDDAKLIEEIVEDVSRKLIHISSTSSKDNDLVEMDSHMLEMRVLLNPPGFKTNDVRIVGIWGMGGLGKTTIARAVYDEISCQFEASCFLENIREGFMKQGTLHMQAELLSSISNNKVGSSDISKKGFQVMLNSLGQRKVLIVLDDVDRLDQIEALLGGQHSFYGGSRIIITTRDGQLLRLADAVYRPNVLSDLGALKLFRRYAFRTNQPTRDLLKVCL
;
A
#
# COMPACT_ATOMS: atom_id res chain seq x y z
N MET A 1 11.70 -40.05 -10.63
CA MET A 1 11.84 -39.29 -9.38
C MET A 1 10.96 -38.06 -9.51
N ALA A 2 9.92 -37.96 -8.69
CA ALA A 2 8.97 -36.86 -8.74
C ALA A 2 9.63 -35.59 -8.22
N ALA A 3 9.68 -34.55 -9.06
CA ALA A 3 10.02 -33.21 -8.63
C ALA A 3 8.87 -32.68 -7.78
N SER A 4 9.14 -32.33 -6.52
CA SER A 4 8.16 -31.67 -5.66
C SER A 4 7.91 -30.27 -6.21
N SER A 5 6.75 -30.07 -6.82
CA SER A 5 6.22 -28.75 -7.12
C SER A 5 6.06 -27.98 -5.81
N SER A 6 6.80 -26.87 -5.66
CA SER A 6 6.46 -25.84 -4.69
C SER A 6 5.06 -25.34 -5.03
N SER A 7 4.10 -25.67 -4.18
CA SER A 7 2.74 -25.13 -4.24
C SER A 7 2.79 -23.68 -3.79
N ASP A 8 2.43 -22.73 -4.65
CA ASP A 8 2.13 -21.35 -4.22
C ASP A 8 1.10 -21.42 -3.08
N VAL A 9 1.52 -21.04 -1.87
CA VAL A 9 0.68 -21.12 -0.67
C VAL A 9 -0.41 -20.07 -0.79
N ARG A 10 -1.61 -20.50 -1.17
CA ARG A 10 -2.81 -19.66 -1.16
C ARG A 10 -3.30 -19.54 0.28
N TRP A 11 -2.98 -18.42 0.93
CA TRP A 11 -3.42 -18.14 2.29
C TRP A 11 -4.95 -17.94 2.35
N LYS A 12 -5.59 -18.60 3.31
CA LYS A 12 -7.04 -18.50 3.54
C LYS A 12 -7.37 -17.35 4.48
N TYR A 13 -6.50 -17.08 5.43
CA TYR A 13 -6.64 -15.99 6.41
C TYR A 13 -5.43 -15.05 6.32
N ASP A 14 -5.66 -13.79 6.64
CA ASP A 14 -4.60 -12.80 6.74
C ASP A 14 -3.88 -12.89 8.08
N VAL A 15 -4.61 -13.12 9.17
CA VAL A 15 -4.04 -13.09 10.53
C VAL A 15 -4.55 -14.27 11.36
N PHE A 16 -3.66 -14.98 12.03
CA PHE A 16 -3.93 -15.89 13.14
C PHE A 16 -3.62 -15.20 14.46
N ILE A 17 -4.47 -15.34 15.48
CA ILE A 17 -4.19 -14.80 16.83
C ILE A 17 -4.00 -15.95 17.80
N ASN A 18 -2.79 -16.06 18.35
CA ASN A 18 -2.40 -16.99 19.39
C ASN A 18 -2.39 -16.26 20.75
N PHE A 19 -3.25 -16.70 21.67
CA PHE A 19 -3.43 -16.06 22.97
C PHE A 19 -3.96 -17.06 23.99
N ARG A 20 -3.88 -16.72 25.29
CA ARG A 20 -4.54 -17.50 26.33
C ARG A 20 -5.92 -16.93 26.64
N GLY A 21 -6.96 -17.72 26.35
CA GLY A 21 -8.37 -17.37 26.53
C GLY A 21 -8.70 -16.87 27.93
N GLU A 22 -8.40 -17.70 28.95
CA GLU A 22 -8.60 -17.38 30.37
C GLU A 22 -8.01 -16.03 30.84
N ASP A 23 -6.95 -15.51 30.19
CA ASP A 23 -6.29 -14.26 30.61
C ASP A 23 -6.84 -13.01 29.90
N THR A 24 -7.38 -13.15 28.68
CA THR A 24 -7.49 -11.99 27.77
C THR A 24 -8.76 -11.95 26.90
N HIS A 25 -9.59 -13.02 26.91
CA HIS A 25 -10.70 -13.20 25.97
C HIS A 25 -11.81 -12.15 26.08
N THR A 26 -12.22 -11.74 27.30
CA THR A 26 -13.34 -10.80 27.51
C THR A 26 -12.95 -9.31 27.47
N GLY A 27 -11.68 -9.01 27.17
CA GLY A 27 -11.15 -7.64 27.13
C GLY A 27 -10.30 -7.41 25.88
N PHE A 28 -8.99 -7.32 26.07
CA PHE A 28 -8.00 -6.95 25.05
C PHE A 28 -8.16 -7.70 23.70
N ILE A 29 -8.28 -9.03 23.72
CA ILE A 29 -8.36 -9.83 22.48
C ILE A 29 -9.66 -9.57 21.71
N SER A 30 -10.80 -9.45 22.41
CA SER A 30 -12.08 -9.14 21.76
C SER A 30 -12.07 -7.77 21.07
N HIS A 31 -11.42 -6.79 21.69
CA HIS A 31 -11.26 -5.46 21.12
C HIS A 31 -10.26 -5.44 19.97
N LEU A 32 -9.13 -6.15 20.10
CA LEU A 32 -8.14 -6.31 19.03
C LEU A 32 -8.75 -6.99 17.80
N TYR A 33 -9.46 -8.10 17.99
CA TYR A 33 -10.15 -8.81 16.92
C TYR A 33 -11.18 -7.93 16.21
N ARG A 34 -12.02 -7.21 16.98
CA ARG A 34 -12.99 -6.27 16.41
C ARG A 34 -12.32 -5.15 15.62
N ALA A 35 -11.18 -4.63 16.10
CA ALA A 35 -10.44 -3.57 15.43
C ALA A 35 -9.77 -4.07 14.13
N LEU A 36 -9.28 -5.31 14.11
CA LEU A 36 -8.78 -5.96 12.89
C LEU A 36 -9.91 -6.14 11.85
N LEU A 37 -11.10 -6.56 12.26
CA LEU A 37 -12.28 -6.69 11.38
C LEU A 37 -12.82 -5.36 10.82
N GLN A 38 -12.51 -4.23 11.47
CA GLN A 38 -12.84 -2.90 10.93
C GLN A 38 -11.95 -2.50 9.75
N LYS A 39 -10.84 -3.22 9.54
CA LYS A 39 -10.02 -3.19 8.33
C LYS A 39 -10.41 -4.38 7.44
N PRO A 40 -10.12 -4.36 6.13
CA PRO A 40 -10.34 -5.51 5.24
C PRO A 40 -9.29 -6.62 5.49
N ILE A 41 -9.16 -7.07 6.75
CA ILE A 41 -8.22 -8.10 7.19
C ILE A 41 -9.05 -9.32 7.58
N ASN A 42 -8.85 -10.43 6.88
CA ASN A 42 -9.51 -11.70 7.20
C ASN A 42 -8.79 -12.40 8.37
N THR A 43 -9.20 -12.11 9.60
CA THR A 43 -8.58 -12.66 10.80
C THR A 43 -9.23 -13.97 11.24
N PHE A 44 -8.43 -15.02 11.41
CA PHE A 44 -8.78 -16.21 12.15
C PHE A 44 -8.52 -15.97 13.64
N ILE A 45 -9.59 -16.03 14.44
CA ILE A 45 -9.49 -16.10 15.89
C ILE A 45 -10.04 -17.45 16.34
N ASP A 46 -9.34 -18.07 17.30
CA ASP A 46 -9.86 -19.24 18.00
C ASP A 46 -11.06 -18.80 18.88
N ALA A 47 -12.25 -18.81 18.28
CA ALA A 47 -13.49 -18.46 18.96
C ALA A 47 -13.99 -19.70 19.72
N GLU A 48 -13.95 -19.58 21.04
CA GLU A 48 -14.21 -20.60 22.05
C GLU A 48 -13.02 -21.52 22.30
N GLU A 49 -12.52 -21.51 23.55
CA GLU A 49 -11.92 -22.69 24.16
C GLU A 49 -12.86 -23.88 23.91
N LEU A 50 -12.61 -24.64 22.84
CA LEU A 50 -13.38 -25.81 22.48
C LEU A 50 -13.09 -26.88 23.54
N ARG A 51 -13.92 -26.82 24.59
CA ARG A 51 -14.26 -27.84 25.56
C ARG A 51 -13.52 -29.16 25.32
N LYS A 52 -12.48 -29.42 26.14
CA LYS A 52 -11.95 -30.76 26.44
C LYS A 52 -12.16 -31.81 25.33
N GLY A 53 -11.25 -31.88 24.36
CA GLY A 53 -11.11 -33.07 23.51
C GLY A 53 -10.84 -32.78 22.02
N ASP A 54 -9.62 -33.12 21.60
CA ASP A 54 -9.20 -33.56 20.27
C ASP A 54 -9.83 -32.92 19.01
N ARG A 55 -9.34 -31.74 18.62
CA ARG A 55 -9.31 -31.29 17.21
C ARG A 55 -8.04 -30.49 16.85
N LEU A 56 -6.87 -31.06 17.16
CA LEU A 56 -5.54 -30.52 16.77
C LEU A 56 -5.38 -30.22 15.26
N SER A 57 -6.22 -30.81 14.39
CA SER A 57 -6.16 -30.63 12.94
C SER A 57 -6.69 -29.28 12.45
N GLU A 58 -7.71 -28.71 13.09
CA GLU A 58 -8.35 -27.46 12.64
C GLU A 58 -7.52 -26.23 13.02
N LEU A 59 -6.90 -26.23 14.21
CA LEU A 59 -5.99 -25.16 14.68
C LEU A 59 -4.67 -25.12 13.89
N ARG A 60 -4.09 -26.28 13.61
CA ARG A 60 -2.91 -26.38 12.72
C ARG A 60 -3.21 -25.82 11.34
N THR A 61 -4.40 -26.10 10.81
CA THR A 61 -4.85 -25.55 9.53
C THR A 61 -4.97 -24.02 9.60
N GLY A 62 -5.55 -23.47 10.68
CA GLY A 62 -5.63 -22.03 10.90
C GLY A 62 -4.27 -21.33 10.91
N ILE A 63 -3.27 -21.89 11.61
CA ILE A 63 -1.89 -21.39 11.61
C ILE A 63 -1.29 -21.51 10.20
N GLN A 64 -1.35 -22.70 9.61
CA GLN A 64 -0.72 -23.02 8.34
C GLN A 64 -1.30 -22.29 7.13
N GLU A 65 -2.54 -21.82 7.22
CA GLU A 65 -3.28 -21.07 6.19
C GLU A 65 -3.36 -19.56 6.48
N SER A 66 -2.67 -19.06 7.51
CA SER A 66 -2.60 -17.62 7.84
C SER A 66 -1.31 -16.96 7.38
N ARG A 67 -1.37 -15.74 6.84
CA ARG A 67 -0.18 -14.98 6.39
C ARG A 67 0.66 -14.45 7.53
N LEU A 68 0.01 -14.06 8.62
CA LEU A 68 0.61 -13.43 9.78
C LEU A 68 0.07 -14.09 11.05
N SER A 69 0.91 -14.28 12.06
CA SER A 69 0.55 -14.80 13.38
C SER A 69 0.87 -13.77 14.47
N LEU A 70 -0.17 -13.29 15.16
CA LEU A 70 -0.07 -12.45 16.36
C LEU A 70 0.05 -13.34 17.59
N VAL A 71 1.16 -13.23 18.33
CA VAL A 71 1.41 -14.02 19.54
C VAL A 71 1.28 -13.13 20.77
N VAL A 72 0.18 -13.26 21.52
CA VAL A 72 -0.12 -12.40 22.67
C VAL A 72 0.35 -13.06 23.97
N PHE A 73 1.54 -12.66 24.43
CA PHE A 73 2.11 -13.08 25.70
C PHE A 73 1.41 -12.38 26.88
N SER A 74 0.53 -13.10 27.56
CA SER A 74 -0.09 -12.70 28.83
C SER A 74 0.65 -13.27 30.05
N GLN A 75 0.30 -12.79 31.25
CA GLN A 75 0.99 -13.14 32.49
C GLN A 75 1.08 -14.65 32.75
N ASN A 76 0.06 -15.43 32.41
CA ASN A 76 0.12 -16.89 32.56
C ASN A 76 -0.06 -17.67 31.25
N TYR A 77 0.36 -17.06 30.13
CA TYR A 77 0.42 -17.69 28.81
C TYR A 77 1.04 -19.11 28.86
N ALA A 78 2.18 -19.27 29.53
CA ALA A 78 2.92 -20.53 29.60
C ALA A 78 2.23 -21.65 30.42
N LEU A 79 1.13 -21.38 31.12
CA LEU A 79 0.33 -22.45 31.76
C LEU A 79 -0.46 -23.26 30.73
N SER A 80 -0.75 -22.70 29.55
CA SER A 80 -1.48 -23.39 28.49
C SER A 80 -0.52 -24.17 27.59
N THR A 81 -0.59 -25.51 27.68
CA THR A 81 0.17 -26.38 26.76
C THR A 81 -0.30 -26.22 25.30
N CYS A 82 -1.56 -25.84 25.06
CA CYS A 82 -2.07 -25.56 23.72
C CYS A 82 -1.39 -24.34 23.10
N CYS A 83 -1.34 -23.22 23.84
CA CYS A 83 -0.65 -22.00 23.38
C CYS A 83 0.84 -22.26 23.10
N LEU A 84 1.51 -23.08 23.92
CA LEU A 84 2.91 -23.45 23.71
C LEU A 84 3.11 -24.33 22.46
N LYS A 85 2.20 -25.26 22.18
CA LYS A 85 2.23 -26.08 20.94
C LYS A 85 1.98 -25.25 19.70
N GLU A 86 1.00 -24.35 19.75
CA GLU A 86 0.72 -23.40 18.66
C GLU A 86 1.91 -22.50 18.39
N LEU A 87 2.59 -22.00 19.42
CA LEU A 87 3.79 -21.18 19.26
C LEU A 87 4.92 -21.91 18.52
N VAL A 88 5.13 -23.20 18.83
CA VAL A 88 6.12 -24.03 18.10
C VAL A 88 5.74 -24.12 16.62
N GLU A 89 4.47 -24.39 16.32
CA GLU A 89 3.97 -24.50 14.93
C GLU A 89 4.05 -23.16 14.18
N ILE A 90 3.73 -22.04 14.84
CA ILE A 90 3.85 -20.68 14.28
C ILE A 90 5.30 -20.40 13.88
N LEU A 91 6.26 -20.70 14.76
CA LEU A 91 7.67 -20.50 14.44
C LEU A 91 8.13 -21.44 13.32
N GLU A 92 7.68 -22.69 13.28
CA GLU A 92 7.94 -23.60 12.16
C GLU A 92 7.38 -23.04 10.83
N CYS A 93 6.15 -22.51 10.83
CA CYS A 93 5.55 -21.85 9.67
C CYS A 93 6.30 -20.56 9.28
N SER A 94 6.87 -19.84 10.24
CA SER A 94 7.69 -18.66 9.95
C SER A 94 8.95 -19.01 9.17
N TYR A 95 9.59 -20.15 9.49
CA TYR A 95 10.77 -20.63 8.78
C TYR A 95 10.46 -21.31 7.44
N THR A 96 9.37 -22.07 7.38
CA THR A 96 9.07 -22.94 6.22
C THR A 96 8.16 -22.29 5.18
N LYS A 97 7.33 -21.32 5.57
CA LYS A 97 6.33 -20.67 4.72
C LYS A 97 6.42 -19.15 4.70
N ASN A 98 7.47 -18.57 5.30
CA ASN A 98 7.63 -17.12 5.45
C ASN A 98 6.42 -16.44 6.13
N GLN A 99 5.76 -17.14 7.05
CA GLN A 99 4.68 -16.55 7.85
C GLN A 99 5.23 -15.45 8.75
N ILE A 100 4.61 -14.28 8.74
CA ILE A 100 5.01 -13.13 9.56
C ILE A 100 4.63 -13.40 11.00
N VAL A 101 5.53 -13.21 11.96
CA VAL A 101 5.23 -13.37 13.39
C VAL A 101 5.36 -12.03 14.10
N VAL A 102 4.33 -11.66 14.86
CA VAL A 102 4.28 -10.40 15.61
C VAL A 102 3.99 -10.70 17.08
N PRO A 103 5.01 -10.67 17.96
CA PRO A 103 4.79 -10.85 19.39
C PRO A 103 4.20 -9.60 20.04
N ILE A 104 3.21 -9.79 20.90
CA ILE A 104 2.54 -8.76 21.68
C ILE A 104 2.71 -9.07 23.17
N PHE A 105 3.31 -8.16 23.92
CA PHE A 105 3.64 -8.36 25.33
C PHE A 105 2.60 -7.75 26.26
N TYR A 106 1.42 -8.35 26.33
CA TYR A 106 0.29 -7.80 27.09
C TYR A 106 0.49 -7.93 28.61
N GLN A 107 0.81 -6.80 29.26
CA GLN A 107 1.05 -6.71 30.71
C GLN A 107 2.20 -7.61 31.21
N VAL A 108 3.15 -7.95 30.34
CA VAL A 108 4.32 -8.77 30.66
C VAL A 108 5.56 -8.10 30.09
N ASP A 109 6.67 -8.11 30.84
CA ASP A 109 7.96 -7.65 30.34
C ASP A 109 8.55 -8.72 29.38
N PRO A 110 8.95 -8.37 28.14
CA PRO A 110 9.63 -9.28 27.21
C PRO A 110 10.80 -10.04 27.84
N ALA A 111 11.56 -9.41 28.73
CA ALA A 111 12.68 -10.04 29.42
C ALA A 111 12.23 -11.14 30.40
N THR A 112 11.02 -11.05 30.94
CA THR A 112 10.43 -12.08 31.81
C THR A 112 10.06 -13.32 31.01
N VAL A 113 9.52 -13.14 29.80
CA VAL A 113 9.23 -14.25 28.87
C VAL A 113 10.54 -14.88 28.40
N ARG A 114 11.49 -14.06 27.93
CA ARG A 114 12.79 -14.53 27.39
C ARG A 114 13.61 -15.32 28.41
N LYS A 115 13.68 -14.82 29.65
CA LYS A 115 14.47 -15.44 30.73
C LYS A 115 13.66 -16.45 31.56
N LEU A 116 12.41 -16.75 31.15
CA LEU A 116 11.47 -17.63 31.85
C LEU A 116 11.41 -17.34 33.35
N LYS A 117 11.13 -16.08 33.72
CA LYS A 117 11.04 -15.64 35.12
C LYS A 117 9.58 -15.53 35.59
N GLY A 118 9.37 -15.42 36.90
CA GLY A 118 8.04 -15.17 37.47
C GLY A 118 7.07 -16.32 37.21
N THR A 119 5.90 -16.01 36.65
CA THR A 119 4.85 -16.97 36.31
C THR A 119 5.26 -17.96 35.23
N PHE A 120 6.11 -17.55 34.28
CA PHE A 120 6.69 -18.45 33.27
C PHE A 120 7.59 -19.50 33.92
N ALA A 121 8.43 -19.13 34.90
CA ALA A 121 9.25 -20.08 35.66
C ALA A 121 8.37 -21.14 36.36
N LYS A 122 7.31 -20.68 37.04
CA LYS A 122 6.38 -21.57 37.76
C LYS A 122 5.67 -22.54 36.82
N ALA A 123 5.23 -22.08 35.65
CA ALA A 123 4.59 -22.92 34.64
C ALA A 123 5.52 -24.04 34.17
N PHE A 124 6.79 -23.72 33.89
CA PHE A 124 7.75 -24.72 33.45
C PHE A 124 8.16 -25.70 34.55
N VAL A 125 8.20 -25.28 35.82
CA VAL A 125 8.35 -26.23 36.94
C VAL A 125 7.21 -27.26 36.92
N GLN A 126 5.96 -26.83 36.67
CA GLN A 126 4.83 -27.75 36.58
C GLN A 126 4.97 -28.70 35.37
N HIS A 127 5.28 -28.18 34.18
CA HIS A 127 5.49 -29.01 32.98
C HIS A 127 6.66 -29.99 33.13
N ASP A 128 7.75 -29.58 33.80
CA ASP A 128 8.89 -30.44 34.11
C ASP A 128 8.47 -31.58 35.07
N HIS A 129 7.67 -31.29 36.10
CA HIS A 129 7.16 -32.33 37.01
C HIS A 129 6.19 -33.29 36.29
N ASP A 130 5.29 -32.77 35.46
CA ASP A 130 4.33 -33.56 34.68
C ASP A 130 5.00 -34.37 33.55
N SER A 131 6.19 -33.96 33.09
CA SER A 131 6.99 -34.66 32.08
C SER A 131 7.90 -35.74 32.67
N ASN A 132 8.46 -35.51 33.87
CA ASN A 132 9.27 -36.51 34.57
C ASN A 132 8.47 -37.76 34.99
N LEU A 133 7.14 -37.69 35.01
CA LEU A 133 6.24 -38.83 35.23
C LEU A 133 6.03 -39.70 33.98
N TYR A 134 6.39 -39.24 32.77
CA TYR A 134 6.12 -39.94 31.50
C TYR A 134 7.16 -39.67 30.40
N SER A 135 7.87 -40.71 29.95
CA SER A 135 8.58 -40.91 28.65
C SER A 135 9.53 -39.82 28.10
N LYS A 136 10.62 -40.25 27.46
CA LYS A 136 11.65 -39.39 26.83
C LYS A 136 11.11 -38.36 25.81
N SER A 137 9.98 -38.64 25.14
CA SER A 137 9.36 -37.75 24.16
C SER A 137 8.80 -36.46 24.77
N LYS A 138 8.28 -36.53 26.01
CA LYS A 138 7.66 -35.38 26.68
C LYS A 138 8.70 -34.36 27.16
N LEU A 139 9.91 -34.82 27.50
CA LEU A 139 11.05 -33.94 27.80
C LEU A 139 11.50 -33.14 26.58
N VAL A 140 11.55 -33.77 25.40
CA VAL A 140 11.87 -33.09 24.13
C VAL A 140 10.81 -32.04 23.79
N GLU A 141 9.54 -32.34 24.06
CA GLU A 141 8.42 -31.42 23.83
C GLU A 141 8.52 -30.18 24.73
N VAL A 142 8.78 -30.34 26.04
CA VAL A 142 8.94 -29.21 26.97
C VAL A 142 10.15 -28.33 26.60
N GLU A 143 11.25 -28.94 26.16
CA GLU A 143 12.42 -28.19 25.69
C GLU A 143 12.12 -27.38 24.43
N SER A 144 11.33 -27.94 23.50
CA SER A 144 10.87 -27.22 22.31
C SER A 144 10.06 -25.96 22.66
N TRP A 145 9.26 -26.01 23.74
CA TRP A 145 8.50 -24.85 24.22
C TRP A 145 9.40 -23.75 24.80
N ARG A 146 10.46 -24.13 25.52
CA ARG A 146 11.45 -23.17 26.05
C ARG A 146 12.17 -22.45 24.91
N SER A 147 12.60 -23.23 23.91
CA SER A 147 13.22 -22.70 22.69
C SER A 147 12.28 -21.75 21.95
N ALA A 148 11.03 -22.16 21.74
CA ALA A 148 10.02 -21.36 21.05
C ALA A 148 9.75 -20.01 21.74
N LEU A 149 9.59 -19.99 23.07
CA LEU A 149 9.43 -18.74 23.82
C LEU A 149 10.66 -17.82 23.70
N THR A 150 11.85 -18.40 23.77
CA THR A 150 13.10 -17.65 23.62
C THR A 150 13.17 -17.02 22.24
N THR A 151 12.94 -17.81 21.18
CA THR A 151 12.97 -17.37 19.77
C THR A 151 11.92 -16.29 19.50
N ALA A 152 10.67 -16.50 19.92
CA ALA A 152 9.60 -15.53 19.72
C ALA A 152 9.88 -14.18 20.40
N THR A 153 10.58 -14.19 21.54
CA THR A 153 10.96 -12.94 22.23
C THR A 153 12.13 -12.19 21.60
N ASN A 154 12.85 -12.80 20.67
CA ASN A 154 13.92 -12.15 19.89
C ASN A 154 13.36 -11.40 18.68
N ILE A 155 12.10 -11.66 18.30
CA ILE A 155 11.38 -10.90 17.27
C ILE A 155 10.95 -9.56 17.88
N SER A 156 11.06 -8.48 17.11
CA SER A 156 10.57 -7.16 17.51
C SER A 156 9.08 -7.22 17.84
N GLY A 157 8.71 -7.00 19.10
CA GLY A 157 7.32 -7.07 19.55
C GLY A 157 6.72 -5.72 19.92
N LEU A 158 5.38 -5.70 19.96
CA LEU A 158 4.58 -4.55 20.39
C LEU A 158 4.07 -4.77 21.82
N GLY A 159 3.74 -3.69 22.54
CA GLY A 159 2.95 -3.80 23.76
C GLY A 159 3.64 -3.72 25.12
N ASP A 160 4.86 -3.17 25.26
CA ASP A 160 5.31 -2.74 26.61
C ASP A 160 4.27 -1.75 27.17
N PRO A 161 3.60 -2.04 28.29
CA PRO A 161 2.55 -1.18 28.85
C PRO A 161 3.03 0.24 29.19
N ARG A 162 4.35 0.44 29.33
CA ARG A 162 4.95 1.74 29.60
C ARG A 162 5.00 2.65 28.38
N ASN A 163 4.82 2.11 27.18
CA ASN A 163 4.94 2.84 25.92
C ASN A 163 3.61 3.36 25.38
N TYR A 164 2.48 2.97 26.00
CA TYR A 164 1.14 3.31 25.53
C TYR A 164 0.29 3.85 26.69
N LYS A 165 -0.55 4.86 26.43
CA LYS A 165 -1.36 5.52 27.46
C LYS A 165 -2.53 4.65 27.93
N ASN A 166 -3.04 3.79 27.05
CA ASN A 166 -4.15 2.88 27.32
C ASN A 166 -4.17 1.72 26.30
N GLU A 167 -5.01 0.72 26.56
CA GLU A 167 -5.17 -0.45 25.71
C GLU A 167 -5.70 -0.13 24.30
N ALA A 168 -6.50 0.93 24.14
CA ALA A 168 -7.02 1.33 22.83
C ALA A 168 -5.90 1.84 21.90
N GLU A 169 -4.97 2.67 22.42
CA GLU A 169 -3.79 3.15 21.67
C GLU A 169 -2.88 1.99 21.27
N LEU A 170 -2.72 0.98 22.16
CA LEU A 170 -1.99 -0.25 21.84
C LEU A 170 -2.68 -1.04 20.72
N ILE A 171 -4.00 -1.22 20.79
CA ILE A 171 -4.77 -1.93 19.76
C ILE A 171 -4.68 -1.23 18.42
N GLU A 172 -4.85 0.09 18.37
CA GLU A 172 -4.70 0.88 17.14
C GLU A 172 -3.32 0.69 16.51
N LYS A 173 -2.26 0.68 17.33
CA LYS A 173 -0.88 0.48 16.87
C LYS A 173 -0.64 -0.94 16.37
N ILE A 174 -1.19 -1.95 17.03
CA ILE A 174 -1.12 -3.34 16.55
C ILE A 174 -1.84 -3.48 15.22
N VAL A 175 -3.05 -2.92 15.07
CA VAL A 175 -3.82 -2.99 13.82
C VAL A 175 -3.09 -2.27 12.69
N GLU A 176 -2.48 -1.11 12.95
CA GLU A 176 -1.69 -0.37 11.95
C GLU A 176 -0.44 -1.16 11.53
N ASP A 177 0.30 -1.75 12.49
CA ASP A 177 1.48 -2.58 12.21
C ASP A 177 1.11 -3.83 11.39
N VAL A 178 0.06 -4.54 11.80
CA VAL A 178 -0.46 -5.73 11.11
C VAL A 178 -0.92 -5.40 9.69
N TYR A 179 -1.69 -4.32 9.52
CA TYR A 179 -2.15 -3.88 8.21
C TYR A 179 -0.96 -3.51 7.30
N THR A 180 0.02 -2.79 7.84
CA THR A 180 1.22 -2.37 7.11
C THR A 180 2.03 -3.58 6.65
N LYS A 181 2.29 -4.53 7.55
CA LYS A 181 2.99 -5.79 7.24
C LYS A 181 2.24 -6.59 6.17
N LEU A 182 0.92 -6.78 6.29
CA LEU A 182 0.13 -7.53 5.30
C LEU A 182 0.16 -6.89 3.90
N MET A 183 0.21 -5.56 3.82
CA MET A 183 0.27 -4.82 2.57
C MET A 183 1.67 -4.85 1.95
N GLN A 184 2.74 -4.71 2.75
CA GLN A 184 4.13 -4.83 2.30
C GLN A 184 4.43 -6.18 1.62
N PHE A 185 3.90 -7.27 2.19
CA PHE A 185 4.10 -8.64 1.67
C PHE A 185 3.00 -9.09 0.68
N SER A 186 2.18 -8.16 0.16
CA SER A 186 1.20 -8.44 -0.90
C SER A 186 1.63 -7.94 -2.29
N SER A 187 2.65 -7.09 -2.37
CA SER A 187 2.98 -6.31 -3.56
C SER A 187 4.42 -6.45 -4.08
N THR A 188 5.24 -7.34 -3.52
CA THR A 188 6.55 -7.66 -4.09
C THR A 188 6.50 -8.98 -4.86
N SER A 189 6.49 -8.88 -6.20
CA SER A 189 6.80 -10.00 -7.10
C SER A 189 8.28 -10.42 -7.01
N SER A 190 9.08 -9.79 -6.14
CA SER A 190 10.50 -10.02 -5.98
C SER A 190 10.79 -10.99 -4.85
N LYS A 191 11.61 -12.01 -5.14
CA LYS A 191 12.06 -13.00 -4.16
C LYS A 191 13.00 -12.41 -3.09
N TYR A 192 13.60 -11.23 -3.33
CA TYR A 192 14.51 -10.54 -2.43
C TYR A 192 14.18 -9.04 -2.40
N ASP A 193 14.37 -8.39 -1.26
CA ASP A 193 14.23 -6.94 -1.09
C ASP A 193 15.56 -6.23 -1.36
N VAL A 194 16.66 -6.79 -0.84
CA VAL A 194 18.02 -6.23 -0.94
C VAL A 194 19.00 -7.25 -1.51
N PHE A 195 19.86 -6.82 -2.44
CA PHE A 195 21.06 -7.55 -2.85
C PHE A 195 22.30 -6.86 -2.27
N ILE A 196 23.23 -7.62 -1.67
CA ILE A 196 24.51 -7.09 -1.19
C ILE A 196 25.64 -7.54 -2.10
N ASN A 197 26.27 -6.58 -2.77
CA ASN A 197 27.45 -6.77 -3.59
C ASN A 197 28.70 -6.35 -2.80
N PHE A 198 29.62 -7.29 -2.58
CA PHE A 198 30.85 -7.06 -1.82
C PHE A 198 31.92 -8.08 -2.23
N ARG A 199 33.15 -7.90 -1.75
CA ARG A 199 34.25 -8.85 -1.93
C ARG A 199 34.57 -9.53 -0.59
N GLU A 200 34.36 -10.84 -0.49
CA GLU A 200 34.48 -11.60 0.77
C GLU A 200 35.88 -11.50 1.40
N GLU A 201 36.93 -11.49 0.58
CA GLU A 201 38.33 -11.49 1.06
C GLU A 201 38.81 -10.19 1.73
N ASP A 202 38.09 -9.08 1.58
CA ASP A 202 38.55 -7.74 2.01
C ASP A 202 37.83 -7.19 3.24
N ILE A 203 36.74 -7.81 3.66
CA ILE A 203 35.88 -7.30 4.72
C ILE A 203 35.92 -8.30 5.87
N ASP A 204 36.01 -7.79 7.10
CA ASP A 204 35.88 -8.67 8.26
C ASP A 204 34.51 -9.34 8.17
N ASN A 205 34.47 -10.67 8.23
CA ASN A 205 33.23 -11.44 8.08
C ASN A 205 32.15 -10.91 9.05
N ASP A 206 32.58 -10.34 10.18
CA ASP A 206 31.72 -9.74 11.18
C ASP A 206 30.90 -8.56 10.62
N PHE A 207 31.46 -7.61 9.86
CA PHE A 207 30.70 -6.44 9.36
C PHE A 207 29.54 -6.83 8.43
N ILE A 208 29.79 -7.68 7.43
CA ILE A 208 28.75 -8.10 6.48
C ILE A 208 27.73 -9.02 7.16
N ASN A 209 28.16 -9.90 8.06
CA ASN A 209 27.24 -10.76 8.82
C ASN A 209 26.38 -9.94 9.79
N ASP A 210 26.93 -8.90 10.42
CA ASP A 210 26.19 -8.01 11.31
C ASP A 210 25.20 -7.14 10.52
N LEU A 211 25.62 -6.59 9.38
CA LEU A 211 24.72 -5.86 8.47
C LEU A 211 23.59 -6.75 7.96
N TYR A 212 23.90 -7.98 7.54
CA TYR A 212 22.92 -8.97 7.14
C TYR A 212 21.95 -9.32 8.26
N GLY A 213 22.50 -9.60 9.45
CA GLY A 213 21.74 -9.93 10.64
C GLY A 213 20.80 -8.79 11.02
N ALA A 214 21.26 -7.54 10.96
CA ALA A 214 20.46 -6.36 11.25
C ALA A 214 19.34 -6.12 10.21
N LEU A 215 19.62 -6.33 8.91
CA LEU A 215 18.59 -6.30 7.86
C LEU A 215 17.53 -7.38 8.07
N LEU A 216 17.94 -8.62 8.39
CA LEU A 216 17.02 -9.71 8.71
C LEU A 216 16.20 -9.43 9.98
N GLN A 217 16.80 -8.82 11.01
CA GLN A 217 16.08 -8.40 12.21
C GLN A 217 14.97 -7.39 11.90
N LYS A 218 15.15 -6.55 10.88
CA LYS A 218 14.13 -5.63 10.35
C LYS A 218 13.18 -6.28 9.32
N GLN A 219 13.25 -7.60 9.15
CA GLN A 219 12.43 -8.37 8.20
C GLN A 219 12.66 -7.99 6.72
N ILE A 220 13.86 -7.52 6.39
CA ILE A 220 14.26 -7.21 5.02
C ILE A 220 14.90 -8.44 4.39
N ASN A 221 14.23 -9.03 3.40
CA ASN A 221 14.69 -10.24 2.74
C ASN A 221 15.93 -9.92 1.88
N THR A 222 17.08 -10.40 2.31
CA THR A 222 18.37 -9.97 1.77
C THR A 222 19.09 -11.15 1.11
N PHE A 223 19.59 -10.97 -0.10
CA PHE A 223 20.49 -11.90 -0.76
C PHE A 223 21.94 -11.44 -0.57
N ILE A 224 22.81 -12.37 -0.17
CA ILE A 224 24.25 -12.17 -0.06
C ILE A 224 24.93 -13.14 -0.99
N ASP A 225 25.82 -12.63 -1.84
CA ASP A 225 26.73 -13.51 -2.56
C ASP A 225 27.90 -13.91 -1.65
N ALA A 226 27.80 -15.08 -1.03
CA ALA A 226 28.93 -15.71 -0.35
C ALA A 226 29.70 -16.54 -1.40
N GLU A 227 30.96 -16.22 -1.65
CA GLU A 227 31.83 -16.85 -2.66
C GLU A 227 32.27 -18.28 -2.24
N LYS A 228 31.38 -19.10 -1.65
CA LYS A 228 31.74 -20.44 -1.17
C LYS A 228 31.45 -21.55 -2.20
N LEU A 229 32.53 -22.01 -2.82
CA LEU A 229 32.86 -23.43 -3.15
C LEU A 229 32.41 -24.08 -4.47
N ILE A 230 31.87 -23.40 -5.49
CA ILE A 230 31.57 -24.04 -6.81
C ILE A 230 31.98 -23.12 -7.98
N ARG A 231 32.41 -23.71 -9.11
CA ARG A 231 32.99 -23.07 -10.31
C ARG A 231 32.17 -21.87 -10.83
N GLU A 232 32.89 -20.82 -11.26
CA GLU A 232 32.36 -19.50 -11.68
C GLU A 232 31.28 -19.52 -12.78
N ASP A 233 31.28 -20.52 -13.68
CA ASP A 233 30.37 -20.54 -14.85
C ASP A 233 28.92 -20.97 -14.53
N ASP A 234 28.68 -21.67 -13.41
CA ASP A 234 27.36 -22.26 -13.10
C ASP A 234 26.46 -21.36 -12.23
N ARG A 235 26.98 -20.29 -11.60
CA ARG A 235 26.21 -19.41 -10.66
C ARG A 235 25.71 -18.10 -11.26
N LEU A 236 26.24 -17.66 -12.40
CA LEU A 236 25.90 -16.36 -12.98
C LEU A 236 24.38 -16.18 -13.23
N PRO A 237 23.61 -17.19 -13.69
CA PRO A 237 22.17 -17.03 -13.90
C PRO A 237 21.36 -16.80 -12.62
N GLU A 238 21.67 -17.50 -11.52
CA GLU A 238 20.96 -17.35 -10.23
C GLU A 238 21.28 -16.01 -9.58
N LEU A 239 22.53 -15.59 -9.67
CA LEU A 239 23.01 -14.34 -9.09
C LEU A 239 22.46 -13.12 -9.85
N LEU A 240 22.46 -13.15 -11.18
CA LEU A 240 21.81 -12.13 -12.00
C LEU A 240 20.29 -12.09 -11.76
N THR A 241 19.67 -13.25 -11.50
CA THR A 241 18.25 -13.31 -11.12
C THR A 241 18.01 -12.63 -9.78
N ALA A 242 18.85 -12.89 -8.77
CA ALA A 242 18.76 -12.23 -7.47
C ALA A 242 18.93 -10.70 -7.58
N ILE A 243 19.90 -10.22 -8.36
CA ILE A 243 20.07 -8.77 -8.64
C ILE A 243 18.81 -8.20 -9.30
N ARG A 244 18.27 -8.88 -10.31
CA ARG A 244 17.10 -8.44 -11.08
C ARG A 244 15.81 -8.46 -10.29
N GLU A 245 15.71 -9.32 -9.28
CA GLU A 245 14.56 -9.44 -8.40
C GLU A 245 14.68 -8.47 -7.22
N SER A 246 15.86 -8.11 -6.74
CA SER A 246 16.00 -7.15 -5.64
C SER A 246 15.48 -5.75 -5.98
N SER A 247 14.81 -5.12 -5.02
CA SER A 247 14.34 -3.72 -5.14
C SER A 247 15.46 -2.71 -4.87
N LEU A 248 16.44 -3.10 -4.05
CA LEU A 248 17.59 -2.29 -3.67
C LEU A 248 18.88 -3.11 -3.74
N SER A 249 19.98 -2.49 -4.14
CA SER A 249 21.32 -3.08 -4.13
C SER A 249 22.28 -2.24 -3.29
N LEU A 250 22.88 -2.88 -2.27
CA LEU A 250 23.99 -2.34 -1.48
C LEU A 250 25.30 -2.70 -2.17
N VAL A 251 26.14 -1.70 -2.48
CA VAL A 251 27.45 -1.91 -3.12
C VAL A 251 28.56 -1.53 -2.15
N VAL A 252 29.23 -2.52 -1.57
CA VAL A 252 30.28 -2.32 -0.57
C VAL A 252 31.64 -2.24 -1.26
N PHE A 253 32.10 -1.01 -1.52
CA PHE A 253 33.43 -0.76 -2.06
C PHE A 253 34.47 -0.95 -0.95
N SER A 254 35.23 -2.04 -1.04
CA SER A 254 36.37 -2.35 -0.19
C SER A 254 37.70 -2.13 -0.90
N ARG A 255 38.81 -2.25 -0.16
CA ARG A 255 40.16 -1.90 -0.62
C ARG A 255 40.57 -2.57 -1.93
N ASN A 256 40.23 -3.84 -2.13
CA ASN A 256 40.59 -4.59 -3.32
C ASN A 256 39.36 -5.10 -4.08
N TYR A 257 38.18 -4.50 -3.87
CA TYR A 257 36.93 -4.79 -4.58
C TYR A 257 37.14 -4.99 -6.10
N ALA A 258 37.89 -4.09 -6.75
CA ALA A 258 38.13 -4.12 -8.19
C ALA A 258 39.06 -5.24 -8.68
N LEU A 259 39.66 -6.05 -7.80
CA LEU A 259 40.37 -7.28 -8.21
C LEU A 259 39.40 -8.38 -8.63
N SER A 260 38.19 -8.43 -8.05
CA SER A 260 37.18 -9.43 -8.43
C SER A 260 36.46 -8.99 -9.70
N THR A 261 36.61 -9.77 -10.77
CA THR A 261 35.86 -9.58 -12.02
C THR A 261 34.38 -9.89 -11.81
N CYS A 262 34.02 -10.76 -10.84
CA CYS A 262 32.64 -11.05 -10.48
C CYS A 262 31.96 -9.82 -9.89
N CYS A 263 32.55 -9.19 -8.86
CA CYS A 263 32.02 -7.95 -8.28
C CYS A 263 31.82 -6.85 -9.33
N LEU A 264 32.76 -6.72 -10.28
CA LEU A 264 32.66 -5.73 -11.37
C LEU A 264 31.56 -6.05 -12.38
N LYS A 265 31.29 -7.33 -12.66
CA LYS A 265 30.19 -7.75 -13.53
C LYS A 265 28.84 -7.56 -12.86
N GLU A 266 28.73 -7.88 -11.58
CA GLU A 266 27.54 -7.64 -10.78
C GLU A 266 27.20 -6.16 -10.70
N LEU A 267 28.20 -5.31 -10.50
CA LEU A 267 28.02 -3.86 -10.52
C LEU A 267 27.42 -3.36 -11.85
N MET A 268 27.84 -3.94 -12.99
CA MET A 268 27.25 -3.59 -14.28
C MET A 268 25.76 -3.97 -14.33
N GLU A 269 25.39 -5.18 -13.91
CA GLU A 269 23.99 -5.62 -13.89
C GLU A 269 23.14 -4.79 -12.92
N ILE A 270 23.68 -4.44 -11.74
CA ILE A 270 23.02 -3.55 -10.77
C ILE A 270 22.70 -2.19 -11.41
N LEU A 271 23.67 -1.61 -12.13
CA LEU A 271 23.46 -0.34 -12.81
C LEU A 271 22.48 -0.44 -13.98
N GLU A 272 22.49 -1.56 -14.71
CA GLU A 272 21.48 -1.84 -15.74
C GLU A 272 20.08 -1.98 -15.13
N CYS A 273 19.93 -2.67 -14.01
CA CYS A 273 18.67 -2.79 -13.27
C CYS A 273 18.21 -1.44 -12.70
N ARG A 274 19.15 -0.58 -12.29
CA ARG A 274 18.85 0.79 -11.89
C ARG A 274 18.27 1.59 -13.04
N ASP A 275 18.83 1.50 -14.24
CA ASP A 275 18.37 2.26 -15.41
C ASP A 275 17.06 1.69 -16.01
N THR A 276 16.88 0.36 -15.99
CA THR A 276 15.74 -0.31 -16.65
C THR A 276 14.56 -0.60 -15.74
N LYS A 277 14.79 -0.84 -14.44
CA LYS A 277 13.78 -1.20 -13.43
C LYS A 277 13.69 -0.21 -12.28
N ASN A 278 14.43 0.90 -12.34
CA ASN A 278 14.48 1.90 -11.29
C ASN A 278 14.99 1.35 -9.94
N GLN A 279 15.78 0.26 -9.96
CA GLN A 279 16.36 -0.32 -8.74
C GLN A 279 17.18 0.72 -7.96
N ILE A 280 17.04 0.75 -6.64
CA ILE A 280 17.80 1.66 -5.78
C ILE A 280 19.23 1.13 -5.61
N VAL A 281 20.23 2.01 -5.77
CA VAL A 281 21.65 1.66 -5.56
C VAL A 281 22.21 2.52 -4.44
N VAL A 282 22.78 1.88 -3.41
CA VAL A 282 23.37 2.55 -2.26
C VAL A 282 24.82 2.08 -2.08
N PRO A 283 25.81 2.93 -2.41
CA PRO A 283 27.21 2.59 -2.21
C PRO A 283 27.65 2.76 -0.74
N ILE A 284 28.50 1.87 -0.26
CA ILE A 284 29.16 1.91 1.05
C ILE A 284 30.68 1.91 0.81
N PHE A 285 31.37 2.96 1.20
CA PHE A 285 32.81 3.15 0.99
C PHE A 285 33.62 2.59 2.16
N TYR A 286 33.60 1.26 2.31
CA TYR A 286 34.22 0.59 3.45
C TYR A 286 35.76 0.66 3.42
N GLN A 287 36.33 1.48 4.31
CA GLN A 287 37.77 1.73 4.43
C GLN A 287 38.45 2.21 3.13
N VAL A 288 37.68 2.83 2.24
CA VAL A 288 38.16 3.42 0.99
C VAL A 288 37.66 4.83 0.83
N ASP A 289 38.42 5.64 0.10
CA ASP A 289 37.99 7.00 -0.23
C ASP A 289 37.11 6.97 -1.50
N GLN A 290 35.93 7.60 -1.44
CA GLN A 290 35.03 7.74 -2.59
C GLN A 290 35.74 8.34 -3.82
N ALA A 291 36.65 9.30 -3.64
CA ALA A 291 37.41 9.89 -4.75
C ALA A 291 38.37 8.88 -5.39
N ASN A 292 38.92 7.95 -4.60
CA ASN A 292 39.78 6.89 -5.14
C ASN A 292 38.99 5.87 -5.97
N VAL A 293 37.75 5.57 -5.59
CA VAL A 293 36.85 4.71 -6.37
C VAL A 293 36.45 5.43 -7.67
N ARG A 294 36.01 6.69 -7.56
CA ARG A 294 35.54 7.52 -8.69
C ARG A 294 36.61 7.74 -9.76
N GLU A 295 37.83 8.08 -9.35
CA GLU A 295 38.93 8.38 -10.27
C GLU A 295 39.81 7.15 -10.55
N VAL A 296 39.43 5.99 -10.01
CA VAL A 296 40.16 4.71 -10.14
C VAL A 296 41.63 4.90 -9.77
N LYS A 297 41.88 5.43 -8.56
CA LYS A 297 43.21 5.70 -7.99
C LYS A 297 43.60 4.64 -6.95
N GLY A 298 44.88 4.62 -6.56
CA GLY A 298 45.38 3.74 -5.49
C GLY A 298 45.27 2.25 -5.83
N THR A 299 44.62 1.48 -4.97
CA THR A 299 44.43 0.03 -5.14
C THR A 299 43.54 -0.31 -6.33
N PHE A 300 42.54 0.53 -6.63
CA PHE A 300 41.71 0.40 -7.84
C PHE A 300 42.57 0.54 -9.11
N ALA A 301 43.47 1.54 -9.19
CA ALA A 301 44.37 1.69 -10.33
C ALA A 301 45.24 0.44 -10.57
N LYS A 302 45.74 -0.16 -9.48
CA LYS A 302 46.57 -1.39 -9.53
C LYS A 302 45.75 -2.58 -10.04
N ALA A 303 44.53 -2.77 -9.53
CA ALA A 303 43.62 -3.82 -9.98
C ALA A 303 43.32 -3.72 -11.49
N PHE A 304 42.98 -2.52 -11.96
CA PHE A 304 42.74 -2.28 -13.39
C PHE A 304 43.98 -2.43 -14.27
N SER A 305 45.19 -2.34 -13.71
CA SER A 305 46.42 -2.62 -14.46
C SER A 305 46.65 -4.12 -14.62
N GLN A 306 46.23 -4.93 -13.65
CA GLN A 306 46.30 -6.40 -13.73
C GLN A 306 45.31 -6.94 -14.78
N HIS A 307 44.10 -6.39 -14.85
CA HIS A 307 43.08 -6.79 -15.85
C HIS A 307 43.44 -6.44 -17.29
N LYS A 308 44.39 -5.52 -17.53
CA LYS A 308 44.79 -5.04 -18.87
C LYS A 308 45.74 -5.97 -19.62
N HIS A 309 46.27 -7.01 -18.98
CA HIS A 309 47.32 -7.84 -19.57
C HIS A 309 46.83 -8.91 -20.58
N ASP A 310 45.53 -9.04 -20.82
CA ASP A 310 44.95 -10.09 -21.68
C ASP A 310 44.00 -9.55 -22.76
N SER A 311 44.41 -9.56 -24.03
CA SER A 311 43.55 -9.42 -25.24
C SER A 311 42.73 -8.13 -25.45
N ASN A 312 42.44 -7.79 -26.72
CA ASN A 312 41.66 -6.60 -27.10
C ASN A 312 40.17 -6.65 -26.66
N SER A 313 39.58 -7.84 -26.47
CA SER A 313 38.18 -7.99 -26.03
C SER A 313 37.99 -7.53 -24.57
N LYS A 314 38.96 -7.79 -23.68
CA LYS A 314 38.91 -7.32 -22.30
C LYS A 314 39.13 -5.81 -22.19
N MET A 315 39.75 -5.16 -23.18
CA MET A 315 40.00 -3.71 -23.13
C MET A 315 38.73 -2.87 -23.13
N LEU A 316 37.70 -3.28 -23.90
CA LEU A 316 36.36 -2.66 -23.91
C LEU A 316 35.64 -2.91 -22.58
N GLU A 317 35.69 -4.13 -22.07
CA GLU A 317 35.07 -4.55 -20.81
C GLU A 317 35.67 -3.80 -19.60
N VAL A 318 37.00 -3.67 -19.56
CA VAL A 318 37.72 -2.86 -18.57
C VAL A 318 37.33 -1.38 -18.64
N GLY A 319 37.01 -0.87 -19.83
CA GLY A 319 36.44 0.48 -20.00
C GLY A 319 35.06 0.60 -19.34
N SER A 320 34.17 -0.37 -19.58
CA SER A 320 32.84 -0.43 -18.97
C SER A 320 32.90 -0.52 -17.45
N TRP A 321 33.80 -1.32 -16.88
CA TRP A 321 33.98 -1.42 -15.43
C TRP A 321 34.43 -0.09 -14.79
N ARG A 322 35.32 0.67 -15.46
CA ARG A 322 35.71 2.01 -14.98
C ARG A 322 34.52 2.96 -14.98
N SER A 323 33.70 2.91 -16.03
CA SER A 323 32.48 3.71 -16.12
C SER A 323 31.50 3.33 -15.02
N ALA A 324 31.30 2.03 -14.77
CA ALA A 324 30.41 1.52 -13.74
C ALA A 324 30.80 2.02 -12.34
N LEU A 325 32.09 1.92 -11.98
CA LEU A 325 32.60 2.47 -10.71
C LEU A 325 32.34 3.97 -10.59
N THR A 326 32.64 4.72 -11.64
CA THR A 326 32.41 6.18 -11.67
C THR A 326 30.93 6.50 -11.47
N THR A 327 30.04 5.81 -12.19
CA THR A 327 28.58 5.98 -12.08
C THR A 327 28.09 5.64 -10.68
N ALA A 328 28.54 4.52 -10.11
CA ALA A 328 28.19 4.08 -8.75
C ALA A 328 28.63 5.08 -7.67
N THR A 329 29.71 5.82 -7.88
CA THR A 329 30.12 6.87 -6.92
C THR A 329 29.28 8.15 -6.97
N ASN A 330 28.44 8.35 -7.99
CA ASN A 330 27.56 9.52 -8.08
C ASN A 330 26.29 9.39 -7.24
N PHE A 331 26.03 8.21 -6.65
CA PHE A 331 24.89 7.97 -5.78
C PHE A 331 25.18 8.37 -4.33
N SER A 332 24.13 8.68 -3.56
CA SER A 332 24.22 8.91 -2.13
C SER A 332 24.66 7.63 -1.42
N GLY A 333 25.83 7.66 -0.77
CA GLY A 333 26.40 6.51 -0.08
C GLY A 333 26.86 6.80 1.33
N TRP A 334 27.38 5.75 1.96
CA TRP A 334 27.82 5.75 3.35
C TRP A 334 29.34 5.66 3.43
N ASP A 335 29.95 6.44 4.31
CA ASP A 335 31.39 6.41 4.60
C ASP A 335 31.58 6.10 6.09
N PRO A 336 32.14 4.92 6.45
CA PRO A 336 32.35 4.54 7.85
C PRO A 336 33.18 5.54 8.66
N ARG A 337 34.02 6.36 8.01
CA ARG A 337 34.86 7.36 8.68
C ARG A 337 34.05 8.46 9.37
N ASN A 338 32.75 8.57 9.07
CA ASN A 338 31.85 9.54 9.68
C ASN A 338 31.15 9.03 10.95
N TYR A 339 31.36 7.78 11.35
CA TYR A 339 30.67 7.12 12.47
C TYR A 339 31.67 6.66 13.53
N LYS A 340 31.21 6.47 14.77
CA LYS A 340 32.10 6.10 15.89
C LYS A 340 32.58 4.65 15.79
N ASP A 341 31.70 3.77 15.33
CA ASP A 341 31.95 2.34 15.18
C ASP A 341 31.02 1.73 14.11
N ASP A 342 31.29 0.46 13.76
CA ASP A 342 30.54 -0.27 12.75
C ASP A 342 29.09 -0.52 13.16
N ALA A 343 28.78 -0.59 14.46
CA ALA A 343 27.42 -0.82 14.94
C ALA A 343 26.53 0.41 14.70
N GLU A 344 27.02 1.62 15.01
CA GLU A 344 26.33 2.88 14.72
C GLU A 344 26.11 3.04 13.20
N LEU A 345 27.13 2.71 12.40
CA LEU A 345 27.01 2.73 10.94
C LEU A 345 25.96 1.75 10.42
N ILE A 346 25.96 0.51 10.90
CA ILE A 346 25.01 -0.53 10.47
C ILE A 346 23.58 -0.12 10.84
N GLU A 347 23.35 0.40 12.04
CA GLU A 347 22.02 0.86 12.47
C GLU A 347 21.47 1.94 11.53
N GLU A 348 22.29 2.94 11.18
CA GLU A 348 21.92 4.01 10.26
C GLU A 348 21.72 3.52 8.82
N ILE A 349 22.59 2.64 8.31
CA ILE A 349 22.42 2.01 6.99
C ILE A 349 21.11 1.23 6.93
N VAL A 350 20.81 0.44 7.96
CA VAL A 350 19.62 -0.39 8.00
C VAL A 350 18.35 0.46 8.04
N GLU A 351 18.35 1.56 8.80
CA GLU A 351 17.21 2.48 8.85
C GLU A 351 17.02 3.25 7.54
N ASP A 352 18.11 3.65 6.87
CA ASP A 352 18.08 4.26 5.53
C ASP A 352 17.57 3.28 4.47
N VAL A 353 18.07 2.04 4.47
CA VAL A 353 17.59 0.96 3.58
C VAL A 353 16.12 0.69 3.83
N PHE A 354 15.70 0.55 5.09
CA PHE A 354 14.30 0.37 5.45
C PHE A 354 13.45 1.54 4.93
N THR A 355 13.88 2.78 5.14
CA THR A 355 13.19 3.98 4.67
C THR A 355 13.11 4.04 3.14
N LYS A 356 14.20 3.73 2.44
CA LYS A 356 14.26 3.69 0.97
C LYS A 356 13.34 2.61 0.41
N LEU A 357 13.30 1.41 1.02
CA LEU A 357 12.38 0.34 0.63
C LEU A 357 10.92 0.71 0.91
N MET A 358 10.63 1.41 2.02
CA MET A 358 9.29 1.96 2.29
C MET A 358 8.87 3.01 1.26
N GLN A 359 9.81 3.87 0.83
CA GLN A 359 9.59 4.85 -0.23
C GLN A 359 9.46 4.20 -1.62
N PHE A 360 10.09 3.04 -1.84
CA PHE A 360 10.04 2.29 -3.09
C PHE A 360 8.75 1.45 -3.22
N SER A 361 8.30 0.86 -2.11
CA SER A 361 7.05 0.10 -2.01
C SER A 361 5.80 1.00 -2.04
N SER A 362 5.93 2.27 -1.66
CA SER A 362 4.85 3.28 -1.69
C SER A 362 4.56 3.85 -3.09
N THR A 363 4.40 2.96 -4.08
CA THR A 363 3.56 3.27 -5.26
C THR A 363 2.07 3.32 -4.90
N LEU A 364 1.70 2.89 -3.68
CA LEU A 364 0.41 3.17 -3.06
C LEU A 364 0.54 4.37 -2.12
N SER A 365 0.08 5.53 -2.59
CA SER A 365 -0.12 6.72 -1.76
C SER A 365 -0.99 6.36 -0.54
N LYS A 366 -0.45 6.53 0.68
CA LYS A 366 -1.19 6.27 1.93
C LYS A 366 -2.39 7.21 2.05
N TYR A 367 -2.28 8.44 1.56
CA TYR A 367 -3.34 9.45 1.61
C TYR A 367 -3.72 9.91 0.21
N ASP A 368 -5.00 10.22 0.02
CA ASP A 368 -5.47 10.87 -1.20
C ASP A 368 -5.16 12.37 -1.17
N VAL A 369 -5.28 13.00 0.01
CA VAL A 369 -5.15 14.44 0.18
C VAL A 369 -4.32 14.80 1.41
N PHE A 370 -3.40 15.75 1.28
CA PHE A 370 -2.74 16.46 2.38
C PHE A 370 -3.30 17.88 2.49
N ILE A 371 -3.66 18.34 3.69
CA ILE A 371 -4.08 19.74 3.90
C ILE A 371 -3.01 20.50 4.68
N ASN A 372 -2.41 21.49 4.02
CA ASN A 372 -1.49 22.46 4.61
C ASN A 372 -2.23 23.78 4.91
N PHE A 373 -2.08 24.30 6.13
CA PHE A 373 -2.80 25.49 6.58
C PHE A 373 -2.14 26.11 7.81
N ARG A 374 -2.55 27.33 8.16
CA ARG A 374 -2.26 27.94 9.46
C ARG A 374 -3.33 27.51 10.46
N GLY A 375 -2.90 26.76 11.48
CA GLY A 375 -3.79 26.20 12.50
C GLY A 375 -4.60 27.24 13.26
N GLU A 376 -3.97 28.35 13.66
CA GLU A 376 -4.65 29.41 14.42
C GLU A 376 -5.79 30.08 13.61
N ASP A 377 -5.59 30.24 12.30
CA ASP A 377 -6.51 31.01 11.45
C ASP A 377 -7.74 30.19 11.05
N THR A 378 -7.55 28.93 10.64
CA THR A 378 -8.58 28.21 9.86
C THR A 378 -9.00 26.85 10.44
N ARG A 379 -8.28 26.31 11.45
CA ARG A 379 -8.49 24.95 11.96
C ARG A 379 -9.91 24.67 12.42
N ARG A 380 -10.49 25.56 13.22
CA ARG A 380 -11.82 25.37 13.84
C ARG A 380 -12.99 25.82 12.95
N GLY A 381 -12.69 26.50 11.85
CA GLY A 381 -13.67 26.98 10.88
C GLY A 381 -13.56 26.18 9.59
N PHE A 382 -13.24 26.89 8.50
CA PHE A 382 -13.14 26.37 7.14
C PHE A 382 -12.45 25.01 7.01
N VAL A 383 -11.25 24.83 7.57
CA VAL A 383 -10.48 23.57 7.40
C VAL A 383 -11.18 22.38 8.06
N SER A 384 -11.81 22.55 9.23
CA SER A 384 -12.55 21.44 9.86
C SER A 384 -13.74 20.99 9.03
N HIS A 385 -14.44 21.93 8.39
CA HIS A 385 -15.57 21.63 7.50
C HIS A 385 -15.10 21.00 6.19
N LEU A 386 -14.02 21.52 5.60
CA LEU A 386 -13.39 20.94 4.41
C LEU A 386 -12.94 19.50 4.66
N TYR A 387 -12.22 19.26 5.76
CA TYR A 387 -11.79 17.93 6.16
C TYR A 387 -12.97 16.97 6.32
N LYS A 388 -14.01 17.39 7.04
CA LYS A 388 -15.22 16.59 7.22
C LYS A 388 -15.90 16.26 5.88
N ALA A 389 -15.99 17.22 4.97
CA ALA A 389 -16.61 17.02 3.66
C ALA A 389 -15.79 16.06 2.77
N LEU A 390 -14.46 16.14 2.79
CA LEU A 390 -13.59 15.17 2.12
C LEU A 390 -13.78 13.76 2.69
N CYS A 391 -13.81 13.60 4.02
CA CYS A 391 -14.06 12.31 4.66
C CYS A 391 -15.45 11.74 4.33
N GLN A 392 -16.49 12.58 4.21
CA GLN A 392 -17.83 12.16 3.81
C GLN A 392 -17.88 11.57 2.40
N LYS A 393 -16.94 11.95 1.53
CA LYS A 393 -16.75 11.37 0.19
C LYS A 393 -15.74 10.20 0.18
N SER A 394 -15.41 9.66 1.36
CA SER A 394 -14.44 8.56 1.53
C SER A 394 -13.04 8.88 0.99
N ILE A 395 -12.66 10.17 0.92
CA ILE A 395 -11.33 10.60 0.49
C ILE A 395 -10.40 10.53 1.70
N ASN A 396 -9.35 9.70 1.62
CA ASN A 396 -8.43 9.53 2.73
C ASN A 396 -7.53 10.77 2.89
N THR A 397 -7.87 11.62 3.84
CA THR A 397 -7.26 12.94 3.99
C THR A 397 -6.38 12.98 5.24
N TYR A 398 -5.15 13.44 5.08
CA TYR A 398 -4.28 13.80 6.19
C TYR A 398 -4.46 15.28 6.55
N ILE A 399 -4.70 15.52 7.83
CA ILE A 399 -4.73 16.86 8.43
C ILE A 399 -3.86 16.84 9.69
N ASP A 400 -3.02 17.86 9.87
CA ASP A 400 -2.22 17.98 11.09
C ASP A 400 -3.11 18.15 12.33
N ALA A 401 -3.20 17.07 13.12
CA ALA A 401 -4.10 16.92 14.25
C ALA A 401 -3.52 17.59 15.51
N LYS A 402 -3.88 18.88 15.66
CA LYS A 402 -3.41 19.80 16.70
C LYS A 402 -1.94 20.15 16.48
N GLU A 403 -1.58 21.41 16.76
CA GLU A 403 -0.18 21.76 16.97
C GLU A 403 0.47 20.64 17.77
N LEU A 404 1.36 19.92 17.08
CA LEU A 404 2.10 18.82 17.64
C LEU A 404 2.59 19.26 19.00
N ARG A 405 2.26 18.47 20.03
CA ARG A 405 2.90 18.62 21.33
C ARG A 405 4.39 18.74 21.04
N ARG A 406 4.96 19.90 21.35
CA ARG A 406 6.38 20.26 21.27
C ARG A 406 7.25 18.98 21.36
N GLY A 407 7.61 18.37 20.22
CA GLY A 407 8.29 17.07 20.22
C GLY A 407 7.96 16.00 19.15
N ASP A 408 6.92 16.11 18.32
CA ASP A 408 6.79 15.15 17.19
C ASP A 408 7.80 15.49 16.06
N PRO A 409 8.53 14.50 15.51
CA PRO A 409 9.56 14.73 14.51
C PRO A 409 8.96 15.13 13.15
N LEU A 410 9.53 16.17 12.54
CA LEU A 410 9.23 16.70 11.20
C LEU A 410 9.09 15.60 10.13
N THR A 411 9.82 14.49 10.32
CA THR A 411 9.85 13.29 9.47
C THR A 411 8.47 12.70 9.18
N LYS A 412 7.57 12.60 10.16
CA LYS A 412 6.22 12.02 9.95
C LYS A 412 5.39 12.84 8.95
N LEU A 413 5.57 14.15 8.99
CA LEU A 413 4.83 15.07 8.15
C LEU A 413 5.39 15.11 6.73
N LEU A 414 6.72 15.10 6.59
CA LEU A 414 7.38 14.96 5.29
C LEU A 414 6.91 13.68 4.57
N ILE A 415 6.80 12.57 5.31
CA ILE A 415 6.23 11.32 4.79
C ILE A 415 4.78 11.52 4.34
N ALA A 416 3.92 12.14 5.16
CA ALA A 416 2.52 12.37 4.79
C ALA A 416 2.36 13.25 3.53
N VAL A 417 3.18 14.30 3.36
CA VAL A 417 3.21 15.13 2.15
C VAL A 417 3.62 14.28 0.94
N GLN A 418 4.67 13.48 1.10
CA GLN A 418 5.23 12.63 0.05
C GLN A 418 4.34 11.44 -0.34
N GLU A 419 3.49 10.97 0.58
CA GLU A 419 2.54 9.86 0.40
C GLU A 419 1.14 10.33 -0.02
N SER A 420 0.95 11.62 -0.27
CA SER A 420 -0.34 12.19 -0.69
C SER A 420 -0.42 12.42 -2.20
N LYS A 421 -1.54 12.07 -2.84
CA LYS A 421 -1.73 12.32 -4.29
C LYS A 421 -1.95 13.81 -4.60
N ILE A 422 -2.69 14.50 -3.72
CA ILE A 422 -3.08 15.90 -3.86
C ILE A 422 -2.68 16.66 -2.58
N SER A 423 -2.15 17.87 -2.72
CA SER A 423 -1.92 18.80 -1.61
C SER A 423 -2.81 20.03 -1.75
N LEU A 424 -3.65 20.30 -0.75
CA LEU A 424 -4.46 21.51 -0.60
C LEU A 424 -3.69 22.54 0.24
N LEU A 425 -3.41 23.71 -0.34
CA LEU A 425 -2.71 24.81 0.35
C LEU A 425 -3.72 25.89 0.76
N VAL A 426 -4.15 25.88 2.02
CA VAL A 426 -5.07 26.91 2.56
C VAL A 426 -4.25 28.09 3.06
N LEU A 427 -4.15 29.10 2.19
CA LEU A 427 -3.45 30.36 2.46
C LEU A 427 -4.41 31.35 3.12
N SER A 428 -4.14 31.70 4.37
CA SER A 428 -4.86 32.68 5.18
C SER A 428 -4.02 33.93 5.44
N GLU A 429 -4.64 34.97 6.01
CA GLU A 429 -3.99 36.27 6.27
C GLU A 429 -2.67 36.13 7.04
N ASN A 430 -2.60 35.31 8.09
CA ASN A 430 -1.40 35.15 8.92
C ASN A 430 -0.60 33.88 8.58
N TYR A 431 -0.81 33.30 7.41
CA TYR A 431 -0.18 32.03 7.02
C TYR A 431 1.35 32.09 7.12
N ALA A 432 1.96 33.17 6.61
CA ALA A 432 3.43 33.32 6.59
C ALA A 432 4.06 33.53 7.98
N SER A 433 3.28 33.78 9.03
CA SER A 433 3.81 33.86 10.40
C SER A 433 4.26 32.48 10.92
N SER A 434 3.76 31.38 10.34
CA SER A 434 4.09 30.03 10.77
C SER A 434 5.30 29.47 10.02
N THR A 435 6.44 29.36 10.72
CA THR A 435 7.61 28.63 10.19
C THR A 435 7.26 27.18 9.86
N TRP A 436 6.33 26.57 10.57
CA TRP A 436 5.85 25.21 10.31
C TRP A 436 5.10 25.14 8.98
N SER A 437 4.03 25.94 8.79
CA SER A 437 3.28 25.97 7.52
C SER A 437 4.19 26.27 6.32
N LEU A 438 5.19 27.14 6.48
CA LEU A 438 6.19 27.45 5.46
C LEU A 438 7.15 26.30 5.14
N LYS A 439 7.58 25.52 6.13
CA LYS A 439 8.39 24.31 5.92
C LYS A 439 7.62 23.24 5.15
N GLU A 440 6.36 23.01 5.50
CA GLU A 440 5.47 22.10 4.77
C GLU A 440 5.29 22.54 3.31
N LEU A 441 5.07 23.84 3.08
CA LEU A 441 4.91 24.41 1.73
C LEU A 441 6.12 24.10 0.84
N VAL A 442 7.34 24.24 1.37
CA VAL A 442 8.56 23.92 0.61
C VAL A 442 8.62 22.44 0.26
N GLU A 443 8.24 21.55 1.18
CA GLU A 443 8.21 20.12 0.89
C GLU A 443 7.15 19.75 -0.16
N ILE A 444 5.98 20.37 -0.10
CA ILE A 444 4.92 20.21 -1.11
C ILE A 444 5.44 20.63 -2.49
N TRP A 445 6.19 21.73 -2.58
CA TRP A 445 6.81 22.17 -3.84
C TRP A 445 7.88 21.19 -4.35
N LYS A 446 8.68 20.59 -3.46
CA LYS A 446 9.60 19.52 -3.86
C LYS A 446 8.85 18.32 -4.41
N SER A 447 7.83 17.84 -3.68
CA SER A 447 7.00 16.69 -4.06
C SER A 447 6.25 16.93 -5.38
N LYS A 448 5.72 18.14 -5.60
CA LYS A 448 5.15 18.56 -6.89
C LYS A 448 6.14 18.38 -8.05
N ASN A 449 7.39 18.80 -7.85
CA ASN A 449 8.41 18.79 -8.89
C ASN A 449 9.03 17.40 -9.13
N THR A 450 9.13 16.56 -8.09
CA THR A 450 9.79 15.24 -8.19
C THR A 450 8.81 14.09 -8.43
N LYS A 451 7.57 14.20 -7.95
CA LYS A 451 6.55 13.13 -7.98
C LYS A 451 5.28 13.49 -8.74
N ASN A 452 5.26 14.63 -9.45
CA ASN A 452 4.07 15.14 -10.16
C ASN A 452 2.82 15.27 -9.25
N GLN A 453 3.01 15.51 -7.95
CA GLN A 453 1.91 15.71 -7.02
C GLN A 453 1.05 16.91 -7.45
N ILE A 454 -0.28 16.75 -7.42
CA ILE A 454 -1.18 17.87 -7.72
C ILE A 454 -1.22 18.80 -6.51
N VAL A 455 -1.04 20.10 -6.75
CA VAL A 455 -1.06 21.13 -5.71
C VAL A 455 -2.12 22.16 -6.07
N LEU A 456 -3.07 22.41 -5.16
CA LEU A 456 -4.21 23.29 -5.37
C LEU A 456 -4.27 24.33 -4.23
N PRO A 457 -3.97 25.61 -4.51
CA PRO A 457 -4.12 26.67 -3.53
C PRO A 457 -5.57 27.10 -3.29
N ILE A 458 -5.86 27.46 -2.06
CA ILE A 458 -7.11 28.05 -1.59
C ILE A 458 -6.74 29.35 -0.87
N PHE A 459 -7.05 30.48 -1.50
CA PHE A 459 -6.85 31.83 -0.94
C PHE A 459 -8.04 32.17 -0.06
N TYR A 460 -7.92 31.81 1.22
CA TYR A 460 -8.98 31.95 2.21
C TYR A 460 -8.86 33.30 2.94
N GLN A 461 -9.82 34.20 2.68
CA GLN A 461 -9.88 35.57 3.16
C GLN A 461 -8.58 36.38 2.92
N VAL A 462 -7.87 36.06 1.83
CA VAL A 462 -6.65 36.74 1.41
C VAL A 462 -6.67 36.97 -0.10
N ASN A 463 -6.09 38.08 -0.55
CA ASN A 463 -5.95 38.34 -1.98
C ASN A 463 -4.70 37.62 -2.54
N PRO A 464 -4.80 36.83 -3.63
CA PRO A 464 -3.64 36.23 -4.28
C PRO A 464 -2.52 37.22 -4.63
N SER A 465 -2.84 38.49 -4.92
CA SER A 465 -1.84 39.54 -5.17
C SER A 465 -0.95 39.80 -3.97
N ASP A 466 -1.53 39.79 -2.77
CA ASP A 466 -0.81 40.09 -1.52
C ASP A 466 0.16 38.94 -1.19
N VAL A 467 -0.27 37.69 -1.44
CA VAL A 467 0.60 36.51 -1.35
C VAL A 467 1.74 36.58 -2.37
N ARG A 468 1.45 36.97 -3.61
CA ARG A 468 2.46 37.08 -4.68
C ARG A 468 3.47 38.20 -4.40
N GLY A 469 2.98 39.35 -3.97
CA GLY A 469 3.82 40.51 -3.62
C GLY A 469 4.59 40.30 -2.32
N LEU A 470 4.14 39.38 -1.47
CA LEU A 470 4.50 39.30 -0.05
C LEU A 470 4.23 40.64 0.65
N GLU A 471 3.02 41.17 0.44
CA GLU A 471 2.58 42.46 0.97
C GLU A 471 1.73 42.28 2.24
N ARG A 472 1.49 43.38 2.96
CA ARG A 472 0.66 43.40 4.20
C ARG A 472 1.17 42.42 5.26
N SER A 473 0.30 41.55 5.79
CA SER A 473 0.64 40.56 6.82
C SER A 473 1.79 39.63 6.41
N PHE A 474 1.96 39.34 5.12
CA PHE A 474 3.09 38.55 4.62
C PHE A 474 4.40 39.33 4.72
N ALA A 475 4.40 40.64 4.45
CA ALA A 475 5.58 41.50 4.58
C ALA A 475 6.04 41.57 6.04
N GLU A 476 5.09 41.76 6.95
CA GLU A 476 5.35 41.83 8.40
C GLU A 476 5.94 40.50 8.92
N ALA A 477 5.37 39.37 8.50
CA ALA A 477 5.88 38.05 8.86
C ALA A 477 7.32 37.83 8.37
N PHE A 478 7.64 38.18 7.12
CA PHE A 478 9.00 38.04 6.60
C PHE A 478 10.00 39.00 7.22
N ALA A 479 9.57 40.21 7.62
CA ALA A 479 10.43 41.12 8.39
C ALA A 479 10.82 40.52 9.75
N GLN A 480 9.91 39.77 10.39
CA GLN A 480 10.23 39.05 11.63
C GLN A 480 11.18 37.87 11.38
N HIS A 481 10.95 37.05 10.35
CA HIS A 481 11.84 35.93 10.02
C HIS A 481 13.24 36.39 9.64
N ASP A 482 13.39 37.54 8.98
CA ASP A 482 14.69 38.12 8.64
C ASP A 482 15.49 38.59 9.88
N LEU A 483 14.80 38.88 10.99
CA LEU A 483 15.42 39.31 12.25
C LEU A 483 15.76 38.14 13.18
N ASP A 484 15.22 36.94 12.93
CA ASP A 484 15.50 35.75 13.75
C ASP A 484 16.88 35.17 13.37
N SER A 485 17.83 35.27 14.29
CA SER A 485 19.20 34.74 14.12
C SER A 485 19.27 33.23 13.96
N ASN A 486 18.19 32.49 14.25
CA ASN A 486 18.11 31.04 14.06
C ASN A 486 17.60 30.62 12.68
N ALA A 487 17.09 31.55 11.87
CA ALA A 487 16.60 31.24 10.53
C ALA A 487 17.74 31.25 9.51
N GLU A 488 18.03 30.09 8.90
CA GLU A 488 19.00 30.02 7.81
C GLU A 488 18.53 30.87 6.62
N VAL A 489 19.41 31.75 6.13
CA VAL A 489 19.11 32.68 5.02
C VAL A 489 18.60 31.95 3.77
N GLU A 490 19.11 30.74 3.49
CA GLU A 490 18.65 29.92 2.37
C GLU A 490 17.23 29.37 2.56
N MET A 491 16.86 29.05 3.81
CA MET A 491 15.52 28.57 4.14
C MET A 491 14.47 29.67 3.92
N VAL A 492 14.72 30.89 4.40
CA VAL A 492 13.82 32.04 4.18
C VAL A 492 13.67 32.37 2.70
N ARG A 493 14.76 32.26 1.91
CA ARG A 493 14.69 32.41 0.45
C ARG A 493 13.78 31.37 -0.20
N SER A 494 13.85 30.10 0.24
CA SER A 494 13.00 29.03 -0.28
C SER A 494 11.51 29.28 0.03
N TRP A 495 11.19 29.79 1.23
CA TRP A 495 9.83 30.18 1.62
C TRP A 495 9.28 31.29 0.74
N ARG A 496 10.06 32.36 0.52
CA ARG A 496 9.67 33.47 -0.36
C ARG A 496 9.42 32.98 -1.78
N HIS A 497 10.29 32.11 -2.29
CA HIS A 497 10.13 31.56 -3.63
C HIS A 497 8.82 30.77 -3.76
N ALA A 498 8.58 29.83 -2.84
CA ALA A 498 7.38 28.99 -2.84
C ALA A 498 6.08 29.79 -2.74
N LEU A 499 6.02 30.81 -1.89
CA LEU A 499 4.83 31.67 -1.78
C LEU A 499 4.62 32.54 -3.03
N ARG A 500 5.69 33.06 -3.64
CA ARG A 500 5.58 33.85 -4.87
C ARG A 500 5.10 33.04 -6.07
N THR A 501 5.43 31.76 -6.12
CA THR A 501 5.01 30.87 -7.21
C THR A 501 3.63 30.28 -7.01
N THR A 502 3.15 30.14 -5.77
CA THR A 502 1.85 29.51 -5.46
C THR A 502 0.65 30.17 -6.19
N PRO A 503 0.54 31.51 -6.27
CA PRO A 503 -0.52 32.20 -7.03
C PRO A 503 -0.58 31.92 -8.53
N HIS A 504 0.45 31.28 -9.11
CA HIS A 504 0.43 30.86 -10.52
C HIS A 504 -0.23 29.48 -10.73
N LEU A 505 -0.58 28.77 -9.65
CA LEU A 505 -1.28 27.49 -9.72
C LEU A 505 -2.80 27.69 -9.79
N PRO A 506 -3.53 26.80 -10.48
CA PRO A 506 -4.98 26.83 -10.49
C PRO A 506 -5.53 26.53 -9.09
N GLY A 507 -6.42 27.39 -8.59
CA GLY A 507 -6.96 27.30 -7.25
C GLY A 507 -8.18 28.20 -7.05
N TRP A 508 -8.58 28.40 -5.80
CA TRP A 508 -9.81 29.13 -5.45
C TRP A 508 -9.55 30.36 -4.62
N VAL A 509 -10.28 31.44 -4.89
CA VAL A 509 -10.30 32.64 -4.05
C VAL A 509 -11.62 32.67 -3.31
N SER A 510 -11.58 32.55 -1.97
CA SER A 510 -12.79 32.46 -1.15
C SER A 510 -13.76 33.64 -1.31
N ALA A 511 -13.26 34.84 -1.61
CA ALA A 511 -14.10 36.02 -1.85
C ALA A 511 -14.98 35.92 -3.10
N ASP A 512 -14.64 35.03 -4.05
CA ASP A 512 -15.45 34.78 -5.25
C ASP A 512 -16.69 33.91 -4.93
N PHE A 513 -16.74 33.36 -3.72
CA PHE A 513 -17.81 32.49 -3.23
C PHE A 513 -18.71 33.25 -2.25
N GLY A 514 -20.02 33.03 -2.35
CA GLY A 514 -20.98 33.68 -1.46
C GLY A 514 -20.94 33.15 -0.01
N ASP A 515 -20.45 31.93 0.19
CA ASP A 515 -20.34 31.26 1.49
C ASP A 515 -19.32 30.11 1.45
N ASP A 516 -18.78 29.75 2.62
CA ASP A 516 -17.78 28.67 2.76
C ASP A 516 -18.31 27.30 2.34
N ALA A 517 -19.62 27.05 2.45
CA ALA A 517 -20.19 25.74 2.15
C ALA A 517 -20.11 25.44 0.65
N LYS A 518 -20.45 26.42 -0.20
CA LYS A 518 -20.29 26.31 -1.67
C LYS A 518 -18.84 26.14 -2.08
N LEU A 519 -17.94 26.89 -1.47
CA LEU A 519 -16.51 26.76 -1.73
C LEU A 519 -16.02 25.34 -1.40
N ILE A 520 -16.41 24.80 -0.24
CA ILE A 520 -16.04 23.45 0.18
C ILE A 520 -16.62 22.40 -0.78
N GLU A 521 -17.88 22.54 -1.18
CA GLU A 521 -18.53 21.62 -2.12
C GLU A 521 -17.76 21.56 -3.45
N GLU A 522 -17.41 22.72 -4.02
CA GLU A 522 -16.65 22.79 -5.27
C GLU A 522 -15.24 22.20 -5.14
N ILE A 523 -14.52 22.49 -4.04
CA ILE A 523 -13.20 21.91 -3.76
C ILE A 523 -13.29 20.39 -3.69
N VAL A 524 -14.25 19.85 -2.93
CA VAL A 524 -14.40 18.41 -2.72
C VAL A 524 -14.74 17.70 -4.04
N GLU A 525 -15.60 18.29 -4.87
CA GLU A 525 -15.93 17.75 -6.20
C GLU A 525 -14.73 17.76 -7.15
N ASP A 526 -13.94 18.85 -7.17
CA ASP A 526 -12.76 18.94 -8.02
C ASP A 526 -11.65 17.99 -7.58
N VAL A 527 -11.40 17.88 -6.27
CA VAL A 527 -10.48 16.91 -5.69
C VAL A 527 -10.91 15.48 -6.03
N SER A 528 -12.18 15.15 -5.86
CA SER A 528 -12.72 13.83 -6.22
C SER A 528 -12.50 13.50 -7.69
N ARG A 529 -12.83 14.42 -8.61
CA ARG A 529 -12.58 14.25 -10.06
C ARG A 529 -11.10 14.01 -10.37
N LYS A 530 -10.19 14.76 -9.74
CA LYS A 530 -8.75 14.59 -9.94
C LYS A 530 -8.25 13.24 -9.41
N LEU A 531 -8.74 12.79 -8.26
CA LEU A 531 -8.39 11.47 -7.71
C LEU A 531 -8.85 10.32 -8.60
N ILE A 532 -10.04 10.44 -9.20
CA ILE A 532 -10.53 9.48 -10.19
C ILE A 532 -9.61 9.48 -11.41
N HIS A 533 -9.25 10.65 -11.93
CA HIS A 533 -8.34 10.74 -13.07
C HIS A 533 -6.95 10.16 -12.79
N ILE A 534 -6.41 10.39 -11.58
CA ILE A 534 -5.16 9.77 -11.12
C ILE A 534 -5.31 8.24 -11.08
N SER A 535 -6.42 7.74 -10.54
CA SER A 535 -6.71 6.30 -10.45
C SER A 535 -6.88 5.65 -11.83
N SER A 536 -7.52 6.35 -12.78
CA SER A 536 -7.70 5.90 -14.17
C SER A 536 -6.43 5.99 -15.02
N THR A 537 -5.44 6.79 -14.61
CA THR A 537 -4.15 6.90 -15.30
C THR A 537 -3.09 5.97 -14.70
N SER A 538 -3.20 5.64 -13.41
CA SER A 538 -2.42 4.57 -12.76
C SER A 538 -2.95 3.17 -13.11
N SER A 539 -4.21 3.04 -13.55
CA SER A 539 -4.79 1.78 -14.05
C SER A 539 -4.32 1.42 -15.46
N LYS A 540 -3.04 1.62 -15.79
CA LYS A 540 -2.42 0.85 -16.89
C LYS A 540 -2.32 -0.65 -16.58
N ASP A 541 -2.70 -1.03 -15.36
CA ASP A 541 -2.94 -2.41 -14.95
C ASP A 541 -4.43 -2.75 -14.83
N ASN A 542 -5.31 -2.02 -15.54
CA ASN A 542 -6.62 -2.57 -15.83
C ASN A 542 -6.46 -3.70 -16.83
N ASP A 543 -6.56 -4.88 -16.25
CA ASP A 543 -6.68 -6.24 -16.73
C ASP A 543 -7.79 -6.46 -17.81
N LEU A 544 -8.14 -5.46 -18.62
CA LEU A 544 -9.22 -5.50 -19.61
C LEU A 544 -8.70 -5.03 -20.98
N VAL A 545 -8.82 -5.90 -21.98
CA VAL A 545 -8.28 -5.66 -23.33
C VAL A 545 -9.23 -4.77 -24.13
N GLU A 546 -8.69 -3.73 -24.79
CA GLU A 546 -9.42 -2.81 -25.70
C GLU A 546 -10.58 -2.00 -25.07
N MET A 547 -10.63 -1.89 -23.74
CA MET A 547 -11.71 -1.23 -22.99
C MET A 547 -11.84 0.27 -23.27
N ASP A 548 -10.74 0.98 -23.58
CA ASP A 548 -10.74 2.43 -23.81
C ASP A 548 -11.74 2.87 -24.90
N SER A 549 -11.88 2.06 -25.95
CA SER A 549 -12.81 2.32 -27.05
C SER A 549 -14.27 2.23 -26.61
N HIS A 550 -14.60 1.17 -25.84
CA HIS A 550 -15.93 0.97 -25.28
C HIS A 550 -16.32 2.07 -24.30
N MET A 551 -15.37 2.50 -23.45
CA MET A 551 -15.59 3.58 -22.48
C MET A 551 -15.86 4.91 -23.18
N LEU A 552 -15.11 5.24 -24.23
CA LEU A 552 -15.32 6.47 -24.99
C LEU A 552 -16.72 6.54 -25.62
N GLU A 553 -17.16 5.46 -26.27
CA GLU A 553 -18.48 5.39 -26.88
C GLU A 553 -19.59 5.47 -25.83
N MET A 554 -19.46 4.74 -24.72
CA MET A 554 -20.44 4.79 -23.63
C MET A 554 -20.56 6.19 -23.02
N ARG A 555 -19.46 6.93 -22.86
CA ARG A 555 -19.50 8.33 -22.38
C ARG A 555 -20.33 9.22 -23.30
N VAL A 556 -20.18 9.07 -24.62
CA VAL A 556 -20.96 9.84 -25.60
C VAL A 556 -22.44 9.47 -25.57
N LEU A 557 -22.76 8.18 -25.42
CA LEU A 557 -24.15 7.71 -25.38
C LEU A 557 -24.87 8.13 -24.09
N LEU A 558 -24.15 8.15 -22.97
CA LEU A 558 -24.68 8.59 -21.68
C LEU A 558 -24.80 10.11 -21.59
N ASN A 559 -23.88 10.86 -22.22
CA ASN A 559 -23.85 12.32 -22.17
C ASN A 559 -23.56 12.91 -23.57
N PRO A 560 -24.54 12.91 -24.49
CA PRO A 560 -24.33 13.40 -25.84
C PRO A 560 -24.12 14.93 -25.87
N PRO A 561 -23.14 15.43 -26.64
CA PRO A 561 -22.90 16.86 -26.77
C PRO A 561 -24.10 17.58 -27.42
N GLY A 562 -24.51 18.71 -26.84
CA GLY A 562 -25.59 19.56 -27.37
C GLY A 562 -27.00 19.33 -26.79
N PHE A 563 -27.18 18.39 -25.86
CA PHE A 563 -28.44 18.16 -25.14
C PHE A 563 -28.41 18.73 -23.72
N LYS A 564 -29.59 19.02 -23.13
CA LYS A 564 -29.70 19.44 -21.73
C LYS A 564 -29.21 18.31 -20.82
N THR A 565 -28.22 18.57 -19.98
CA THR A 565 -27.61 17.63 -19.01
C THR A 565 -28.54 17.14 -17.89
N ASN A 566 -29.82 17.54 -17.92
CA ASN A 566 -30.81 17.33 -16.86
C ASN A 566 -31.96 16.39 -17.29
N ASP A 567 -31.72 15.49 -18.24
CA ASP A 567 -32.66 14.43 -18.65
C ASP A 567 -32.43 13.12 -17.90
N VAL A 568 -33.43 12.23 -17.88
CA VAL A 568 -33.24 10.82 -17.49
C VAL A 568 -32.96 10.04 -18.78
N ARG A 569 -31.88 9.27 -18.82
CA ARG A 569 -31.46 8.59 -20.06
C ARG A 569 -31.17 7.11 -19.83
N ILE A 570 -31.72 6.27 -20.70
CA ILE A 570 -31.57 4.81 -20.71
C ILE A 570 -30.66 4.40 -21.88
N VAL A 571 -29.57 3.72 -21.59
CA VAL A 571 -28.65 3.16 -22.60
C VAL A 571 -28.67 1.64 -22.52
N GLY A 572 -29.06 0.98 -23.61
CA GLY A 572 -29.05 -0.48 -23.71
C GLY A 572 -27.73 -0.99 -24.30
N ILE A 573 -27.00 -1.84 -23.59
CA ILE A 573 -25.84 -2.59 -24.12
C ILE A 573 -26.35 -3.93 -24.65
N TRP A 574 -26.28 -4.12 -25.96
CA TRP A 574 -26.85 -5.28 -26.64
C TRP A 574 -25.81 -6.09 -27.43
N GLY A 575 -25.96 -7.40 -27.37
CA GLY A 575 -25.14 -8.33 -28.14
C GLY A 575 -25.19 -9.76 -27.62
N MET A 576 -24.55 -10.67 -28.34
CA MET A 576 -24.46 -12.09 -27.98
C MET A 576 -23.81 -12.33 -26.60
N GLY A 577 -24.05 -13.51 -26.02
CA GLY A 577 -23.34 -13.94 -24.81
C GLY A 577 -21.83 -14.02 -25.06
N GLY A 578 -21.03 -13.71 -24.05
CA GLY A 578 -19.56 -13.77 -24.14
C GLY A 578 -18.86 -12.52 -24.70
N LEU A 579 -19.59 -11.52 -25.22
CA LEU A 579 -19.01 -10.26 -25.72
C LEU A 579 -18.52 -9.27 -24.63
N GLY A 580 -18.59 -9.64 -23.35
CA GLY A 580 -18.15 -8.76 -22.26
C GLY A 580 -19.13 -7.61 -21.92
N LYS A 581 -20.42 -7.70 -22.27
CA LYS A 581 -21.41 -6.65 -21.95
C LYS A 581 -21.44 -6.26 -20.47
N THR A 582 -21.50 -7.26 -19.58
CA THR A 582 -21.45 -7.07 -18.12
C THR A 582 -20.15 -6.40 -17.70
N THR A 583 -19.02 -6.79 -18.30
CA THR A 583 -17.70 -6.21 -18.04
C THR A 583 -17.63 -4.74 -18.45
N ILE A 584 -18.17 -4.38 -19.61
CA ILE A 584 -18.25 -2.99 -20.08
C ILE A 584 -19.17 -2.18 -19.16
N ALA A 585 -20.36 -2.69 -18.83
CA ALA A 585 -21.28 -2.03 -17.92
C ALA A 585 -20.65 -1.76 -16.55
N ARG A 586 -19.86 -2.71 -16.04
CA ARG A 586 -19.14 -2.59 -14.77
C ARG A 586 -18.03 -1.56 -14.84
N ALA A 587 -17.19 -1.60 -15.87
CA ALA A 587 -16.14 -0.60 -16.06
C ALA A 587 -16.72 0.82 -16.14
N VAL A 588 -17.83 1.01 -16.87
CA VAL A 588 -18.55 2.29 -16.92
C VAL A 588 -19.10 2.67 -15.56
N TYR A 589 -19.76 1.74 -14.85
CA TYR A 589 -20.31 1.99 -13.52
C TYR A 589 -19.26 2.42 -12.51
N ASP A 590 -18.15 1.68 -12.43
CA ASP A 590 -17.06 1.96 -11.50
C ASP A 590 -16.45 3.34 -11.78
N GLU A 591 -16.37 3.73 -13.05
CA GLU A 591 -15.84 5.04 -13.45
C GLU A 591 -16.77 6.21 -13.09
N ILE A 592 -18.08 6.09 -13.35
CA ILE A 592 -18.99 7.24 -13.30
C ILE A 592 -19.92 7.26 -12.08
N SER A 593 -20.02 6.17 -11.31
CA SER A 593 -20.94 6.05 -10.15
C SER A 593 -20.82 7.18 -9.13
N CYS A 594 -19.61 7.68 -8.91
CA CYS A 594 -19.31 8.81 -8.03
C CYS A 594 -19.95 10.15 -8.45
N GLN A 595 -20.37 10.29 -9.71
CA GLN A 595 -21.00 11.50 -10.26
C GLN A 595 -22.52 11.58 -9.97
N PHE A 596 -23.04 10.60 -9.23
CA PHE A 596 -24.45 10.43 -8.90
C PHE A 596 -24.61 10.38 -7.37
N GLU A 597 -25.75 10.86 -6.88
CA GLU A 597 -26.05 10.89 -5.44
C GLU A 597 -26.31 9.51 -4.86
N ALA A 598 -26.74 8.58 -5.71
CA ALA A 598 -26.87 7.17 -5.41
C ALA A 598 -26.63 6.34 -6.67
N SER A 599 -26.07 5.15 -6.49
CA SER A 599 -25.80 4.23 -7.59
C SER A 599 -26.13 2.79 -7.18
N CYS A 600 -26.54 1.99 -8.15
CA CYS A 600 -26.85 0.59 -7.94
C CYS A 600 -26.46 -0.23 -9.17
N PHE A 601 -25.72 -1.30 -8.95
CA PHE A 601 -25.45 -2.33 -9.95
C PHE A 601 -26.18 -3.60 -9.53
N LEU A 602 -27.26 -3.95 -10.22
CA LEU A 602 -27.96 -5.20 -10.00
C LEU A 602 -27.43 -6.26 -10.97
N GLU A 603 -26.73 -7.24 -10.41
CA GLU A 603 -26.13 -8.34 -11.15
C GLU A 603 -27.16 -9.42 -11.50
N ASN A 604 -27.02 -10.03 -12.69
CA ASN A 604 -27.74 -11.25 -13.09
C ASN A 604 -29.27 -11.20 -12.84
N ILE A 605 -29.94 -10.15 -13.32
CA ILE A 605 -31.38 -9.90 -13.11
C ILE A 605 -32.23 -11.11 -13.47
N ARG A 606 -31.97 -11.74 -14.63
CA ARG A 606 -32.67 -12.95 -15.05
C ARG A 606 -32.64 -14.05 -13.99
N GLU A 607 -31.46 -14.32 -13.43
CA GLU A 607 -31.28 -15.36 -12.42
C GLU A 607 -31.87 -14.95 -11.06
N GLY A 608 -31.68 -13.70 -10.66
CA GLY A 608 -32.23 -13.15 -9.40
C GLY A 608 -33.76 -13.24 -9.35
N PHE A 609 -34.46 -12.85 -10.43
CA PHE A 609 -35.91 -13.01 -10.51
C PHE A 609 -36.36 -14.48 -10.45
N MET A 610 -35.60 -15.40 -11.05
CA MET A 610 -35.93 -16.83 -11.01
C MET A 610 -35.69 -17.46 -9.63
N LYS A 611 -34.60 -17.11 -8.94
CA LYS A 611 -34.19 -17.76 -7.68
C LYS A 611 -34.76 -17.09 -6.43
N GLN A 612 -34.84 -15.76 -6.42
CA GLN A 612 -35.15 -14.97 -5.22
C GLN A 612 -36.49 -14.22 -5.35
N GLY A 613 -36.94 -13.97 -6.58
CA GLY A 613 -38.24 -13.36 -6.87
C GLY A 613 -38.24 -11.83 -6.84
N THR A 614 -39.30 -11.24 -7.38
CA THR A 614 -39.44 -9.79 -7.61
C THR A 614 -39.23 -8.94 -6.36
N LEU A 615 -39.80 -9.33 -5.22
CA LEU A 615 -39.70 -8.56 -3.98
C LEU A 615 -38.26 -8.47 -3.45
N HIS A 616 -37.44 -9.49 -3.70
CA HIS A 616 -36.04 -9.47 -3.28
C HIS A 616 -35.24 -8.48 -4.13
N MET A 617 -35.41 -8.54 -5.45
CA MET A 617 -34.71 -7.65 -6.39
C MET A 617 -35.11 -6.18 -6.15
N GLN A 618 -36.37 -5.92 -5.84
CA GLN A 618 -36.85 -4.59 -5.46
C GLN A 618 -36.22 -4.10 -4.14
N ALA A 619 -36.05 -4.98 -3.15
CA ALA A 619 -35.40 -4.65 -1.88
C ALA A 619 -33.91 -4.36 -2.03
N GLU A 620 -33.22 -5.11 -2.89
CA GLU A 620 -31.83 -4.87 -3.23
C GLU A 620 -31.64 -3.49 -3.86
N LEU A 621 -32.44 -3.17 -4.89
CA LEU A 621 -32.43 -1.85 -5.54
C LEU A 621 -32.63 -0.71 -4.54
N LEU A 622 -33.69 -0.79 -3.73
CA LEU A 622 -34.02 0.24 -2.76
C LEU A 622 -32.95 0.36 -1.67
N SER A 623 -32.36 -0.76 -1.24
CA SER A 623 -31.30 -0.75 -0.24
C SER A 623 -30.04 -0.06 -0.77
N SER A 624 -29.66 -0.34 -2.02
CA SER A 624 -28.51 0.29 -2.68
C SER A 624 -28.73 1.79 -2.88
N ILE A 625 -29.91 2.22 -3.34
CA ILE A 625 -30.17 3.64 -3.63
C ILE A 625 -30.38 4.47 -2.35
N SER A 626 -30.96 3.87 -1.31
CA SER A 626 -31.25 4.58 -0.05
C SER A 626 -30.10 4.58 0.96
N ASN A 627 -29.01 3.83 0.71
CA ASN A 627 -27.93 3.55 1.65
C ASN A 627 -28.42 3.04 3.03
N ASN A 628 -29.60 2.42 3.08
CA ASN A 628 -30.23 1.88 4.27
C ASN A 628 -30.78 0.49 3.97
N LYS A 629 -30.82 -0.40 4.97
CA LYS A 629 -31.42 -1.72 4.78
C LYS A 629 -32.94 -1.57 4.60
N VAL A 630 -33.44 -2.00 3.45
CA VAL A 630 -34.88 -2.09 3.14
C VAL A 630 -35.29 -3.55 3.11
N GLY A 631 -36.23 -3.95 3.97
CA GLY A 631 -36.75 -5.30 3.99
C GLY A 631 -37.91 -5.52 3.00
N SER A 632 -38.12 -6.76 2.58
CA SER A 632 -39.30 -7.15 1.77
C SER A 632 -40.64 -6.85 2.48
N SER A 633 -40.64 -6.88 3.82
CA SER A 633 -41.79 -6.52 4.64
C SER A 633 -42.09 -5.02 4.63
N ASP A 634 -41.08 -4.15 4.44
CA ASP A 634 -41.25 -2.71 4.31
C ASP A 634 -41.89 -2.36 2.97
N ILE A 635 -41.44 -3.02 1.90
CA ILE A 635 -41.99 -2.86 0.55
C ILE A 635 -43.45 -3.29 0.52
N SER A 636 -43.77 -4.42 1.15
CA SER A 636 -45.15 -4.93 1.22
C SER A 636 -46.08 -4.01 1.99
N LYS A 637 -45.58 -3.28 2.99
CA LYS A 637 -46.36 -2.35 3.82
C LYS A 637 -46.52 -0.96 3.20
N LYS A 638 -45.45 -0.42 2.61
CA LYS A 638 -45.40 0.98 2.12
C LYS A 638 -45.64 1.10 0.61
N GLY A 639 -45.47 0.00 -0.13
CA GLY A 639 -45.56 -0.05 -1.58
C GLY A 639 -44.24 0.34 -2.25
N PHE A 640 -43.75 -0.51 -3.16
CA PHE A 640 -42.49 -0.31 -3.89
C PHE A 640 -42.45 1.04 -4.61
N GLN A 641 -43.50 1.39 -5.36
CA GLN A 641 -43.53 2.63 -6.15
C GLN A 641 -43.48 3.89 -5.28
N VAL A 642 -44.10 3.86 -4.09
CA VAL A 642 -44.06 4.99 -3.15
C VAL A 642 -42.63 5.19 -2.64
N MET A 643 -41.95 4.09 -2.30
CA MET A 643 -40.56 4.13 -1.85
C MET A 643 -39.61 4.57 -2.97
N LEU A 644 -39.77 4.04 -4.18
CA LEU A 644 -38.98 4.42 -5.34
C LEU A 644 -39.18 5.91 -5.69
N ASN A 645 -40.41 6.41 -5.67
CA ASN A 645 -40.72 7.83 -5.92
C ASN A 645 -40.13 8.76 -4.86
N SER A 646 -40.09 8.35 -3.59
CA SER A 646 -39.44 9.14 -2.53
C SER A 646 -37.92 9.28 -2.75
N LEU A 647 -37.31 8.33 -3.45
CA LEU A 647 -35.91 8.36 -3.85
C LEU A 647 -35.68 9.06 -5.21
N GLY A 648 -36.74 9.20 -6.03
CA GLY A 648 -36.72 9.82 -7.36
C GLY A 648 -36.43 11.32 -7.39
N GLN A 649 -36.15 11.96 -6.25
CA GLN A 649 -35.64 13.34 -6.16
C GLN A 649 -34.10 13.43 -6.22
N ARG A 650 -33.42 12.30 -6.34
CA ARG A 650 -31.95 12.20 -6.37
C ARG A 650 -31.46 11.87 -7.77
N LYS A 651 -30.32 12.42 -8.15
CA LYS A 651 -29.64 12.03 -9.40
C LYS A 651 -29.02 10.64 -9.23
N VAL A 652 -29.52 9.62 -9.96
CA VAL A 652 -29.10 8.21 -9.77
C VAL A 652 -28.45 7.57 -10.99
N LEU A 653 -27.55 6.60 -10.74
CA LEU A 653 -27.01 5.67 -11.75
C LEU A 653 -27.47 4.25 -11.45
N ILE A 654 -28.20 3.62 -12.38
CA ILE A 654 -28.69 2.25 -12.20
C ILE A 654 -28.17 1.38 -13.34
N VAL A 655 -27.60 0.21 -13.02
CA VAL A 655 -27.25 -0.81 -14.00
C VAL A 655 -28.08 -2.06 -13.75
N LEU A 656 -28.80 -2.51 -14.77
CA LEU A 656 -29.56 -3.75 -14.79
C LEU A 656 -28.85 -4.76 -15.70
N ASP A 657 -28.20 -5.75 -15.10
CA ASP A 657 -27.38 -6.72 -15.83
C ASP A 657 -28.13 -8.01 -16.18
N ASP A 658 -27.96 -8.50 -17.42
CA ASP A 658 -28.54 -9.72 -17.99
C ASP A 658 -30.06 -9.80 -17.88
N VAL A 659 -30.75 -8.77 -18.39
CA VAL A 659 -32.21 -8.70 -18.46
C VAL A 659 -32.73 -9.46 -19.69
N ASP A 660 -33.74 -10.31 -19.53
CA ASP A 660 -34.34 -11.09 -20.63
C ASP A 660 -35.84 -10.90 -20.80
N ARG A 661 -36.52 -10.14 -19.92
CA ARG A 661 -37.96 -9.86 -20.04
C ARG A 661 -38.31 -8.43 -19.67
N LEU A 662 -39.35 -7.89 -20.31
CA LEU A 662 -39.84 -6.53 -20.09
C LEU A 662 -40.36 -6.31 -18.66
N ASP A 663 -41.06 -7.30 -18.12
CA ASP A 663 -41.67 -7.21 -16.78
C ASP A 663 -40.63 -7.12 -15.65
N GLN A 664 -39.40 -7.59 -15.87
CA GLN A 664 -38.28 -7.38 -14.94
C GLN A 664 -37.90 -5.90 -14.84
N ILE A 665 -37.85 -5.21 -15.99
CA ILE A 665 -37.54 -3.77 -16.07
C ILE A 665 -38.67 -2.97 -15.43
N GLU A 666 -39.92 -3.26 -15.80
CA GLU A 666 -41.11 -2.58 -15.25
C GLU A 666 -41.21 -2.76 -13.74
N ALA A 667 -40.90 -3.96 -13.23
CA ALA A 667 -40.90 -4.24 -11.80
C ALA A 667 -39.83 -3.47 -11.01
N LEU A 668 -38.71 -3.08 -11.63
CA LEU A 668 -37.59 -2.38 -10.97
C LEU A 668 -37.62 -0.87 -11.18
N LEU A 669 -38.02 -0.40 -12.36
CA LEU A 669 -37.97 1.02 -12.73
C LEU A 669 -39.35 1.69 -12.72
N GLY A 670 -40.44 0.92 -12.60
CA GLY A 670 -41.81 1.41 -12.74
C GLY A 670 -42.23 1.68 -14.20
N GLY A 671 -43.51 1.96 -14.41
CA GLY A 671 -44.10 2.18 -15.76
C GLY A 671 -43.92 3.59 -16.34
N GLN A 672 -43.47 4.56 -15.53
CA GLN A 672 -43.01 5.88 -15.97
C GLN A 672 -41.73 6.18 -15.19
N HIS A 673 -40.59 6.31 -15.87
CA HIS A 673 -39.26 6.48 -15.27
C HIS A 673 -39.10 7.83 -14.56
N SER A 674 -39.78 8.02 -13.42
CA SER A 674 -39.84 9.26 -12.65
C SER A 674 -38.61 9.47 -11.77
N PHE A 675 -37.42 9.36 -12.35
CA PHE A 675 -36.17 9.73 -11.70
C PHE A 675 -35.87 11.21 -11.90
N TYR A 676 -35.01 11.77 -11.05
CA TYR A 676 -34.61 13.17 -11.14
C TYR A 676 -33.79 13.41 -12.41
N GLY A 677 -33.89 14.63 -12.95
CA GLY A 677 -33.11 15.05 -14.12
C GLY A 677 -31.61 14.83 -13.94
N GLY A 678 -30.94 14.30 -14.95
CA GLY A 678 -29.53 13.93 -14.93
C GLY A 678 -29.26 12.48 -14.53
N SER A 679 -30.29 11.67 -14.24
CA SER A 679 -30.13 10.24 -13.93
C SER A 679 -29.78 9.41 -15.17
N ARG A 680 -29.03 8.32 -14.97
CA ARG A 680 -28.58 7.42 -16.04
C ARG A 680 -28.92 5.98 -15.70
N ILE A 681 -29.45 5.25 -16.67
CA ILE A 681 -29.81 3.85 -16.53
C ILE A 681 -29.12 3.07 -17.64
N ILE A 682 -28.45 1.98 -17.29
CA ILE A 682 -27.77 1.10 -18.23
C ILE A 682 -28.43 -0.28 -18.14
N ILE A 683 -28.79 -0.87 -19.27
CA ILE A 683 -29.40 -2.20 -19.32
C ILE A 683 -28.53 -3.10 -20.19
N THR A 684 -28.04 -4.23 -19.67
CA THR A 684 -27.37 -5.24 -20.51
C THR A 684 -28.38 -6.32 -20.89
N THR A 685 -28.44 -6.68 -22.18
CA THR A 685 -29.37 -7.70 -22.65
C THR A 685 -28.87 -8.40 -23.91
N ARG A 686 -29.36 -9.63 -24.12
CA ARG A 686 -29.22 -10.39 -25.38
C ARG A 686 -30.46 -10.23 -26.26
N ASP A 687 -31.59 -9.81 -25.70
CA ASP A 687 -32.85 -9.67 -26.41
C ASP A 687 -32.99 -8.26 -27.00
N GLY A 688 -33.01 -8.19 -28.33
CA GLY A 688 -33.17 -6.92 -29.04
C GLY A 688 -34.54 -6.28 -28.85
N GLN A 689 -35.57 -7.04 -28.42
CA GLN A 689 -36.91 -6.51 -28.21
C GLN A 689 -36.97 -5.51 -27.05
N LEU A 690 -36.13 -5.69 -26.03
CA LEU A 690 -36.06 -4.82 -24.84
C LEU A 690 -35.45 -3.45 -25.15
N LEU A 691 -34.75 -3.31 -26.28
CA LEU A 691 -34.10 -2.05 -26.68
C LEU A 691 -35.08 -0.95 -27.07
N ARG A 692 -36.36 -1.27 -27.28
CA ARG A 692 -37.41 -0.28 -27.55
C ARG A 692 -37.61 0.71 -26.40
N LEU A 693 -37.17 0.34 -25.19
CA LEU A 693 -37.20 1.20 -24.01
C LEU A 693 -35.96 2.11 -23.87
N ALA A 694 -34.91 1.85 -24.65
CA ALA A 694 -33.65 2.59 -24.51
C ALA A 694 -33.63 3.82 -25.43
N ASP A 695 -33.14 4.95 -24.91
CA ASP A 695 -32.91 6.18 -25.68
C ASP A 695 -31.73 6.03 -26.65
N ALA A 696 -30.78 5.16 -26.30
CA ALA A 696 -29.66 4.80 -27.14
C ALA A 696 -29.24 3.34 -26.94
N VAL A 697 -28.65 2.74 -27.97
CA VAL A 697 -28.17 1.36 -27.93
C VAL A 697 -26.68 1.33 -28.24
N TYR A 698 -25.92 0.73 -27.32
CA TYR A 698 -24.52 0.39 -27.53
C TYR A 698 -24.38 -1.06 -27.99
N ARG A 699 -23.60 -1.28 -29.05
CA ARG A 699 -23.32 -2.62 -29.59
C ARG A 699 -21.81 -2.85 -29.54
N PRO A 700 -21.30 -3.55 -28.51
CA PRO A 700 -19.88 -3.84 -28.43
C PRO A 700 -19.40 -4.59 -29.67
N ASN A 701 -18.31 -4.11 -30.26
CA ASN A 701 -17.61 -4.84 -31.32
C ASN A 701 -16.95 -6.10 -30.73
N VAL A 702 -16.74 -7.11 -31.57
CA VAL A 702 -15.88 -8.25 -31.22
C VAL A 702 -14.45 -7.72 -31.04
N LEU A 703 -13.70 -8.29 -30.09
CA LEU A 703 -12.29 -7.98 -29.90
C LEU A 703 -11.52 -8.14 -31.22
N SER A 704 -10.55 -7.26 -31.47
CA SER A 704 -9.64 -7.44 -32.61
C SER A 704 -8.85 -8.75 -32.48
N ASP A 705 -8.29 -9.28 -33.57
CA ASP A 705 -7.44 -10.49 -33.50
C ASP A 705 -6.29 -10.32 -32.49
N LEU A 706 -5.72 -9.11 -32.41
CA LEU A 706 -4.69 -8.76 -31.44
C LEU A 706 -5.25 -8.75 -30.01
N GLY A 707 -6.45 -8.19 -29.82
CA GLY A 707 -7.14 -8.12 -28.54
C GLY A 707 -7.54 -9.51 -28.02
N ALA A 708 -8.11 -10.34 -28.91
CA ALA A 708 -8.46 -11.72 -28.62
C ALA A 708 -7.22 -12.55 -28.27
N LEU A 709 -6.12 -12.40 -29.01
CA LEU A 709 -4.85 -13.06 -28.70
C LEU A 709 -4.27 -12.61 -27.34
N LYS A 710 -4.35 -11.31 -27.03
CA LYS A 710 -3.90 -10.77 -25.74
C LYS A 710 -4.74 -11.34 -24.59
N LEU A 711 -6.07 -11.39 -24.75
CA LEU A 711 -6.98 -11.97 -23.78
C LEU A 711 -6.69 -13.47 -23.59
N PHE A 712 -6.53 -14.22 -24.69
CA PHE A 712 -6.22 -15.64 -24.67
C PHE A 712 -4.89 -15.92 -23.94
N ARG A 713 -3.81 -15.22 -24.31
CA ARG A 713 -2.49 -15.39 -23.68
C ARG A 713 -2.56 -15.19 -22.18
N ARG A 714 -3.32 -14.19 -21.75
CA ARG A 714 -3.48 -13.88 -20.35
C ARG A 714 -4.22 -14.98 -19.58
N TYR A 715 -5.36 -15.45 -20.07
CA TYR A 715 -6.09 -16.51 -19.36
C TYR A 715 -5.44 -17.90 -19.48
N ALA A 716 -4.79 -18.19 -20.60
CA ALA A 716 -4.12 -19.48 -20.83
C ALA A 716 -2.75 -19.58 -20.14
N PHE A 717 -1.98 -18.48 -20.08
CA PHE A 717 -0.57 -18.52 -19.64
C PHE A 717 -0.24 -17.60 -18.44
N ARG A 718 -1.20 -16.78 -17.98
CA ARG A 718 -1.02 -15.79 -16.90
C ARG A 718 0.12 -14.77 -17.12
N THR A 719 0.64 -14.66 -18.35
CA THR A 719 1.67 -13.68 -18.74
C THR A 719 1.40 -13.15 -20.15
N ASN A 720 1.87 -11.94 -20.45
CA ASN A 720 1.76 -11.34 -21.79
C ASN A 720 2.82 -11.87 -22.79
N GLN A 721 3.81 -12.65 -22.33
CA GLN A 721 4.92 -13.17 -23.12
C GLN A 721 5.08 -14.69 -22.94
N PRO A 722 4.29 -15.52 -23.63
CA PRO A 722 4.53 -16.96 -23.68
C PRO A 722 5.82 -17.28 -24.45
N THR A 723 6.52 -18.35 -24.06
CA THR A 723 7.70 -18.87 -24.77
C THR A 723 7.35 -19.28 -26.21
N ARG A 724 8.36 -19.30 -27.09
CA ARG A 724 8.20 -19.51 -28.54
C ARG A 724 7.47 -20.81 -28.91
N ASP A 725 7.53 -21.83 -28.05
CA ASP A 725 6.85 -23.12 -28.25
C ASP A 725 5.34 -23.08 -27.97
N LEU A 726 4.88 -22.19 -27.07
CA LEU A 726 3.47 -22.01 -26.73
C LEU A 726 2.71 -21.16 -27.77
N LEU A 727 3.42 -20.35 -28.56
CA LEU A 727 2.84 -19.57 -29.66
C LEU A 727 2.28 -20.46 -30.78
N LYS A 728 2.78 -21.70 -30.92
CA LYS A 728 2.28 -22.66 -31.93
C LYS A 728 0.87 -23.18 -31.64
N VAL A 729 0.35 -23.00 -30.43
CA VAL A 729 -1.03 -23.37 -30.05
C VAL A 729 -2.01 -22.21 -30.31
N CYS A 730 -1.50 -21.00 -30.56
CA CYS A 730 -2.30 -19.77 -30.69
C CYS A 730 -2.67 -19.40 -32.14
N LEU A 731 -2.14 -20.10 -33.14
CA LEU A 731 -2.44 -19.98 -34.57
C LEU A 731 -3.10 -21.28 -35.04
#